data_AF-A0A660W4I9-F1
#
_entry.id   AF-A0A660W4I9-F1
#
_cell.length_a   1.000
_cell.length_b   1.000
_cell.length_c   1.000
_cell.angle_alpha   90.00
_cell.angle_beta   90.00
_cell.angle_gamma   90.00
#
_symmetry.space_group_name_H-M   'P 1'
#
loop_
_entity.id
_entity.type
_entity.pdbx_description
1 polymer ?
#
loop_
_entity_poly.entity_id
_entity_poly.type
_entity_poly.pdbx_seq_one_letter_code
_entity_poly.pdbx_strand_id
1 'polypeptide(L)'
;MKKNCPALSAALFFASIASADYNLVQEHYRWRNDDGSESAATWIAPMDTAATNQPKNTPLRLRLSIANTGNEAYDSEWNCFLYAEDTNYLNTETIPAVSDHDQLFQMAPSPYITNREYTTEQLPGTGTFLPMGYCAEYPSNMIPMRLFADYFANYEVCLQGTRYAIGGKHYFITIDSVDDVSRWAEIVFASVYPTSQAQNIRYSPDYPNYQIRWEEGYGPLRIVVAKEGVVTNWWLPQDGVEYTATNNFAAAPDVGGGFRIVYKGTDDHFTLGGISNGTYSLRIFEYDGVSGYTLYNTNSAPGNPVQLEVHFAYTNYVGTNGVSGGIYFTNIQEAINNTYTNGTVLVSNGVYAVGCAGDSRVDIPRGISVIGVEDRDKTVILGGWKGSSNVLRCVHMHENTLLANVTLSNGYTYAAAGGGGVLMSSGSVLSNCVISHCAAYHKGGGINASAGGEVFNCRIADCFSDDGDGGGMAYGTIHNSEIINNYVDTQDCDGGGIYHATAYYCDIISNRAAYGGGAAWSRAEYCNFRYNEATYGGGIFGDTYWSKNCDIRYNIAYNGGGGAAQARLSNSVVHANTARTERGGGTRYGTYYNCTITYNRSHRDGGGSYYGELDNCIVYYNSSETTTSSNFYSGVYNYSCTLPAHSGTGNITNEPQLVSCGHISAASPCVGAGSASYAHGTDIDGESWNNPPSIGCDEIHTGSITGDLSVAVSTDHTLIYLGSPAEFRSEISGRPSNIVWNCGDGTTYSNLLQITHQWSATGEYDVVLTAFNETHPEGVADTVTVQVIAVDLALSKTGPASLSSGDALTYTIYVTNLSDYAVSNVTVTDTLPPGFTAISTSTVFQIESFAAHSETSFILEAQSDISSHGNATNVAVLTCDGITDPDLSNNTGTWVTTCYPSHDLAITKTSPQYVNKDSLIPYEIMLSNAGPSTAFNVTITDAVPPEITTIRETCISNSVLVYHLNVDPAVDHTSIEDSSGEGNTGLLITTNSAPDTENKSITGVYDRAIYFDGTDDFIISSNILHLKDRSFSICFWARRDCTGLNNYVCGVGTNSDVNQALHIGFRNTDVFTFAFWANDLDTPGTYPDTNNWHHWACTYDADTRDRRIYYDGSLVAQNVASTNLA
;
A
#
# COMPACT_ATOMS: atom_id res chain seq x y z
N MET A 1 -16.22 26.15 39.79
CA MET A 1 -17.55 26.77 39.55
C MET A 1 -18.42 26.60 40.79
N LYS A 2 -18.82 27.70 41.44
CA LYS A 2 -19.87 27.77 42.48
C LYS A 2 -21.17 28.27 41.82
N LYS A 3 -22.33 27.70 42.18
CA LYS A 3 -23.71 28.26 42.13
C LYS A 3 -24.65 27.32 42.93
N ASN A 4 -24.88 27.57 44.23
CA ASN A 4 -26.03 28.27 44.88
C ASN A 4 -27.41 27.57 44.70
N CYS A 5 -27.94 26.81 45.69
CA CYS A 5 -28.86 27.17 46.83
C CYS A 5 -30.31 27.58 46.42
N PRO A 6 -31.40 27.39 47.21
CA PRO A 6 -31.56 26.93 48.61
C PRO A 6 -32.75 25.96 48.92
N ALA A 7 -32.98 25.71 50.22
CA ALA A 7 -33.91 24.77 50.89
C ALA A 7 -35.43 25.07 50.78
N LEU A 8 -36.28 24.04 51.00
CA LEU A 8 -37.38 24.07 52.00
C LEU A 8 -38.08 22.71 52.25
N SER A 9 -38.26 22.42 53.55
CA SER A 9 -39.43 21.82 54.25
C SER A 9 -39.87 20.35 54.11
N ALA A 10 -40.04 19.78 55.31
CA ALA A 10 -41.13 18.91 55.78
C ALA A 10 -40.98 17.38 55.68
N ALA A 11 -40.40 16.84 56.76
CA ALA A 11 -40.94 15.76 57.59
C ALA A 11 -41.74 14.63 56.92
N LEU A 12 -41.14 13.44 56.87
CA LEU A 12 -41.85 12.18 57.06
C LEU A 12 -40.89 11.11 57.56
N PHE A 13 -41.22 10.57 58.74
CA PHE A 13 -40.85 9.27 59.29
C PHE A 13 -39.85 8.43 58.48
N PHE A 14 -38.59 8.42 58.91
CA PHE A 14 -37.76 7.23 58.80
C PHE A 14 -37.60 6.64 60.18
N ALA A 15 -38.05 5.40 60.33
CA ALA A 15 -37.77 4.56 61.46
C ALA A 15 -36.25 4.59 61.72
N SER A 16 -35.88 4.78 62.98
CA SER A 16 -34.54 4.51 63.47
C SER A 16 -34.13 3.12 62.99
N ILE A 17 -33.15 3.04 62.11
CA ILE A 17 -32.27 1.89 62.12
C ILE A 17 -31.59 2.01 63.48
N ALA A 18 -31.98 1.16 64.43
CA ALA A 18 -31.31 1.08 65.71
C ALA A 18 -29.82 0.89 65.41
N SER A 19 -29.00 1.89 65.76
CA SER A 19 -27.58 1.64 65.96
C SER A 19 -27.51 0.56 67.02
N ALA A 20 -26.84 -0.55 66.71
CA ALA A 20 -26.73 -1.65 67.66
C ALA A 20 -26.22 -1.09 69.00
N ASP A 21 -27.01 -1.26 70.05
CA ASP A 21 -26.86 -0.59 71.35
C ASP A 21 -25.86 -1.38 72.23
N TYR A 22 -24.75 -1.83 71.65
CA TYR A 22 -23.64 -2.47 72.38
C TYR A 22 -22.70 -1.38 72.92
N ASN A 23 -22.08 -1.62 74.08
CA ASN A 23 -21.12 -0.69 74.68
C ASN A 23 -19.98 -1.45 75.32
N LEU A 24 -18.85 -1.57 74.61
CA LEU A 24 -17.71 -2.32 75.08
C LEU A 24 -16.83 -1.45 75.97
N VAL A 25 -16.57 -1.95 77.18
CA VAL A 25 -15.72 -1.31 78.17
C VAL A 25 -14.59 -2.26 78.52
N GLN A 26 -13.35 -1.79 78.41
CA GLN A 26 -12.21 -2.49 78.96
C GLN A 26 -12.22 -2.32 80.48
N GLU A 27 -12.58 -3.38 81.20
CA GLU A 27 -12.68 -3.33 82.66
C GLU A 27 -11.32 -3.43 83.32
N HIS A 28 -10.51 -4.40 82.88
CA HIS A 28 -9.21 -4.71 83.45
C HIS A 28 -8.20 -5.11 82.37
N TYR A 29 -6.91 -4.87 82.62
CA TYR A 29 -5.84 -5.44 81.82
C TYR A 29 -4.71 -5.99 82.69
N ARG A 30 -3.94 -6.92 82.13
CA ARG A 30 -2.77 -7.45 82.81
C ARG A 30 -1.72 -7.98 81.84
N TRP A 31 -0.46 -7.75 82.18
CA TRP A 31 0.68 -8.18 81.41
C TRP A 31 1.37 -9.39 82.03
N ARG A 32 1.84 -10.33 81.20
CA ARG A 32 2.65 -11.48 81.62
C ARG A 32 3.71 -11.85 80.59
N ASN A 33 4.70 -12.62 81.02
CA ASN A 33 5.67 -13.24 80.12
C ASN A 33 5.00 -14.28 79.22
N ASP A 34 5.62 -14.55 78.07
CA ASP A 34 5.23 -15.66 77.20
C ASP A 34 5.92 -16.97 77.63
N ASP A 35 5.35 -17.64 78.62
CA ASP A 35 5.99 -18.72 79.40
C ASP A 35 5.43 -20.13 79.16
N GLY A 36 4.74 -20.36 78.04
CA GLY A 36 4.49 -21.73 77.61
C GLY A 36 3.30 -22.45 78.28
N SER A 37 2.71 -21.95 79.38
CA SER A 37 1.41 -22.44 79.87
C SER A 37 0.69 -21.45 80.79
N GLU A 38 -0.64 -21.52 80.81
CA GLU A 38 -1.50 -20.71 81.71
C GLU A 38 -1.21 -20.97 83.20
N SER A 39 -0.80 -22.21 83.53
CA SER A 39 -0.43 -22.62 84.89
C SER A 39 0.94 -22.12 85.35
N ALA A 40 1.81 -21.68 84.42
CA ALA A 40 3.13 -21.12 84.72
C ALA A 40 3.18 -19.59 84.57
N ALA A 41 2.04 -18.97 84.23
CA ALA A 41 1.88 -17.55 83.94
C ALA A 41 2.55 -16.64 84.98
N THR A 42 3.63 -15.99 84.57
CA THR A 42 4.43 -15.05 85.35
C THR A 42 3.98 -13.65 85.01
N TRP A 43 3.14 -13.08 85.86
CA TRP A 43 2.67 -11.69 85.73
C TRP A 43 3.83 -10.71 85.89
N ILE A 44 4.00 -9.83 84.91
CA ILE A 44 5.07 -8.82 84.90
C ILE A 44 4.61 -7.47 85.44
N ALA A 45 3.29 -7.30 85.61
CA ALA A 45 2.69 -6.16 86.27
C ALA A 45 1.46 -6.59 87.11
N PRO A 46 1.16 -5.90 88.21
CA PRO A 46 -0.17 -5.93 88.82
C PRO A 46 -1.27 -5.63 87.79
N MET A 47 -2.50 -6.10 88.07
CA MET A 47 -3.66 -5.75 87.25
C MET A 47 -3.82 -4.23 87.16
N ASP A 48 -4.16 -3.73 85.98
CA ASP A 48 -4.37 -2.32 85.65
C ASP A 48 -3.15 -1.42 85.90
N THR A 49 -1.94 -1.98 85.79
CA THR A 49 -0.70 -1.22 85.88
C THR A 49 0.21 -1.50 84.70
N ALA A 50 0.99 -0.47 84.32
CA ALA A 50 1.87 -0.52 83.17
C ALA A 50 2.94 -1.61 83.28
N ALA A 51 3.18 -2.33 82.18
CA ALA A 51 4.38 -3.17 82.06
C ALA A 51 5.57 -2.30 81.69
N THR A 52 6.39 -1.95 82.68
CA THR A 52 7.52 -1.05 82.48
C THR A 52 8.82 -1.81 82.22
N ASN A 53 9.75 -1.16 81.50
CA ASN A 53 11.10 -1.64 81.22
C ASN A 53 11.16 -3.04 80.56
N GLN A 54 10.25 -3.29 79.61
CA GLN A 54 10.15 -4.60 78.96
C GLN A 54 11.15 -4.77 77.81
N PRO A 55 11.82 -5.92 77.67
CA PRO A 55 12.78 -6.12 76.59
C PRO A 55 12.10 -6.07 75.21
N LYS A 56 12.73 -5.36 74.27
CA LYS A 56 12.35 -5.39 72.84
C LYS A 56 12.65 -6.78 72.25
N ASN A 57 11.97 -7.14 71.16
CA ASN A 57 12.05 -8.45 70.52
C ASN A 57 11.76 -9.65 71.44
N THR A 58 11.20 -9.44 72.63
CA THR A 58 10.73 -10.52 73.50
C THR A 58 9.21 -10.48 73.49
N PRO A 59 8.54 -11.58 73.12
CA PRO A 59 7.10 -11.62 73.14
C PRO A 59 6.57 -11.54 74.58
N LEU A 60 5.58 -10.68 74.77
CA LEU A 60 4.80 -10.54 76.00
C LEU A 60 3.35 -10.89 75.70
N ARG A 61 2.58 -11.15 76.75
CA ARG A 61 1.15 -11.42 76.63
C ARG A 61 0.37 -10.29 77.31
N LEU A 62 -0.55 -9.70 76.55
CA LEU A 62 -1.52 -8.74 77.06
C LEU A 62 -2.87 -9.44 77.19
N ARG A 63 -3.39 -9.50 78.41
CA ARG A 63 -4.76 -9.92 78.70
C ARG A 63 -5.63 -8.70 78.95
N LEU A 64 -6.77 -8.65 78.26
CA LEU A 64 -7.81 -7.62 78.39
C LEU A 64 -9.12 -8.27 78.83
N SER A 65 -9.74 -7.74 79.89
CA SER A 65 -11.13 -8.05 80.24
C SER A 65 -12.03 -6.99 79.61
N ILE A 66 -12.93 -7.43 78.74
CA ILE A 66 -13.84 -6.56 78.00
C ILE A 66 -15.26 -6.93 78.40
N ALA A 67 -16.03 -5.96 78.89
CA ALA A 67 -17.44 -6.11 79.21
C ALA A 67 -18.31 -5.39 78.19
N ASN A 68 -19.42 -6.02 77.78
CA ASN A 68 -20.46 -5.35 77.01
C ASN A 68 -21.51 -4.82 77.98
N THR A 69 -21.46 -3.53 78.27
CA THR A 69 -22.42 -2.81 79.14
C THR A 69 -23.63 -2.27 78.37
N GLY A 70 -23.72 -2.58 77.07
CA GLY A 70 -24.86 -2.25 76.23
C GLY A 70 -25.97 -3.30 76.31
N ASN A 71 -27.10 -3.00 75.66
CA ASN A 71 -28.32 -3.82 75.71
C ASN A 71 -28.40 -4.89 74.60
N GLU A 72 -27.48 -4.86 73.62
CA GLU A 72 -27.43 -5.82 72.52
C GLU A 72 -26.10 -6.58 72.49
N ALA A 73 -26.08 -7.79 71.91
CA ALA A 73 -24.86 -8.58 71.77
C ALA A 73 -23.93 -7.97 70.70
N TYR A 74 -22.65 -7.82 71.02
CA TYR A 74 -21.60 -7.51 70.05
C TYR A 74 -21.17 -8.78 69.33
N ASP A 75 -21.11 -8.77 68.00
CA ASP A 75 -20.60 -9.88 67.16
C ASP A 75 -19.69 -9.25 66.10
N SER A 76 -18.37 -9.41 66.23
CA SER A 76 -17.40 -8.92 65.24
C SER A 76 -16.56 -10.08 64.70
N GLU A 77 -16.46 -10.14 63.38
CA GLU A 77 -15.60 -11.07 62.66
C GLU A 77 -14.11 -10.65 62.71
N TRP A 78 -13.81 -9.40 63.09
CA TRP A 78 -12.46 -8.83 63.01
C TRP A 78 -12.23 -7.85 64.17
N ASN A 79 -11.33 -8.17 65.10
CA ASN A 79 -10.92 -7.24 66.14
C ASN A 79 -9.47 -6.80 65.89
N CYS A 80 -9.32 -5.53 65.52
CA CYS A 80 -8.02 -4.88 65.44
C CYS A 80 -7.68 -4.24 66.79
N PHE A 81 -6.41 -4.32 67.20
CA PHE A 81 -5.92 -3.55 68.33
C PHE A 81 -5.58 -2.14 67.87
N LEU A 82 -5.92 -1.14 68.68
CA LEU A 82 -5.45 0.23 68.50
C LEU A 82 -4.32 0.50 69.47
N TYR A 83 -3.43 1.41 69.11
CA TYR A 83 -2.42 1.94 70.02
C TYR A 83 -2.26 3.46 69.92
N ALA A 84 -1.79 4.08 71.00
CA ALA A 84 -1.38 5.48 71.02
C ALA A 84 -0.10 5.68 71.84
N GLU A 85 0.67 6.70 71.46
CA GLU A 85 1.93 7.09 72.11
C GLU A 85 1.76 8.07 73.29
N ASP A 86 0.55 8.62 73.48
CA ASP A 86 0.14 9.46 74.61
C ASP A 86 -1.38 9.31 74.83
N THR A 87 -1.81 9.43 76.08
CA THR A 87 -3.21 9.43 76.54
C THR A 87 -4.10 10.51 75.92
N ASN A 88 -3.53 11.60 75.40
CA ASN A 88 -4.29 12.77 74.90
C ASN A 88 -4.32 12.91 73.37
N TYR A 89 -3.57 12.09 72.63
CA TYR A 89 -3.47 12.16 71.17
C TYR A 89 -4.00 10.86 70.56
N LEU A 90 -5.26 10.91 70.10
CA LEU A 90 -5.91 9.85 69.33
C LEU A 90 -5.29 9.76 67.93
N ASN A 91 -4.08 9.20 67.82
CA ASN A 91 -3.71 8.51 66.59
C ASN A 91 -4.32 7.12 66.70
N THR A 92 -5.53 6.93 66.17
CA THR A 92 -6.23 5.64 66.17
C THR A 92 -5.62 4.74 65.11
N GLU A 93 -4.32 4.47 65.21
CA GLU A 93 -3.66 3.54 64.32
C GLU A 93 -3.98 2.12 64.77
N THR A 94 -4.53 1.36 63.84
CA THR A 94 -4.64 -0.08 63.96
C THR A 94 -3.24 -0.67 63.99
N ILE A 95 -2.91 -1.45 65.03
CA ILE A 95 -1.74 -2.33 64.99
C ILE A 95 -2.04 -3.40 63.93
N PRO A 96 -1.40 -3.37 62.76
CA PRO A 96 -1.76 -4.27 61.68
C PRO A 96 -1.23 -5.68 61.95
N ALA A 97 -1.98 -6.67 61.49
CA ALA A 97 -1.46 -8.02 61.33
C ALA A 97 -0.34 -7.98 60.26
N VAL A 98 0.83 -8.48 60.62
CA VAL A 98 2.12 -8.08 60.02
C VAL A 98 2.20 -8.30 58.49
N SER A 99 2.33 -7.20 57.72
CA SER A 99 3.00 -7.16 56.41
C SER A 99 3.76 -5.86 56.08
N ASP A 100 3.77 -4.84 56.94
CA ASP A 100 4.51 -3.60 56.68
C ASP A 100 5.78 -3.43 57.54
N HIS A 101 6.86 -3.01 56.88
CA HIS A 101 8.21 -2.97 57.41
C HIS A 101 8.47 -1.91 58.49
N ASP A 102 7.53 -0.99 58.76
CA ASP A 102 7.73 0.19 59.63
C ASP A 102 6.84 0.20 60.90
N GLN A 103 6.43 -0.97 61.38
CA GLN A 103 5.49 -1.11 62.49
C GLN A 103 6.19 -1.13 63.87
N LEU A 104 5.62 -0.45 64.87
CA LEU A 104 6.14 -0.40 66.26
C LEU A 104 6.00 -1.74 67.00
N PHE A 105 5.01 -2.55 66.63
CA PHE A 105 4.69 -3.82 67.30
C PHE A 105 4.45 -4.95 66.30
N GLN A 106 4.79 -6.17 66.73
CA GLN A 106 4.37 -7.42 66.11
C GLN A 106 3.40 -8.14 67.03
N MET A 107 2.32 -8.71 66.48
CA MET A 107 1.27 -9.36 67.27
C MET A 107 0.82 -10.71 66.70
N ALA A 108 0.42 -11.62 67.59
CA ALA A 108 -0.16 -12.92 67.25
C ALA A 108 -1.24 -13.35 68.28
N PRO A 109 -2.32 -14.03 67.85
CA PRO A 109 -3.38 -14.45 68.77
C PRO A 109 -2.90 -15.48 69.80
N SER A 110 -3.49 -15.48 71.01
CA SER A 110 -3.26 -16.52 72.02
C SER A 110 -4.18 -17.72 71.78
N PRO A 111 -3.68 -18.96 71.61
CA PRO A 111 -4.53 -20.13 71.35
C PRO A 111 -5.22 -20.70 72.60
N TYR A 112 -5.00 -20.13 73.79
CA TYR A 112 -5.43 -20.70 75.08
C TYR A 112 -6.70 -20.05 75.67
N ILE A 113 -7.22 -19.00 75.03
CA ILE A 113 -8.46 -18.36 75.47
C ILE A 113 -9.48 -18.46 74.35
N THR A 114 -10.49 -19.29 74.54
CA THR A 114 -11.69 -19.29 73.71
C THR A 114 -12.58 -18.13 74.13
N ASN A 115 -12.96 -17.28 73.17
CA ASN A 115 -14.06 -16.34 73.32
C ASN A 115 -15.26 -17.07 73.98
N ARG A 116 -15.84 -16.49 75.05
CA ARG A 116 -17.12 -16.89 75.74
C ARG A 116 -17.07 -17.60 77.11
N GLU A 117 -15.98 -17.56 77.89
CA GLU A 117 -16.02 -18.08 79.28
C GLU A 117 -15.74 -17.03 80.38
N TYR A 118 -16.48 -17.13 81.49
CA TYR A 118 -16.23 -16.42 82.75
C TYR A 118 -14.92 -16.94 83.34
N THR A 119 -13.83 -16.18 83.25
CA THR A 119 -12.55 -16.59 83.86
C THR A 119 -12.45 -16.03 85.29
N THR A 120 -12.81 -16.82 86.28
CA THR A 120 -12.58 -16.48 87.70
C THR A 120 -11.27 -17.08 88.21
N GLU A 121 -10.12 -16.60 87.71
CA GLU A 121 -8.74 -17.05 88.05
C GLU A 121 -8.13 -18.15 87.13
N GLN A 122 -6.81 -18.36 87.27
CA GLN A 122 -5.93 -19.18 86.40
C GLN A 122 -6.55 -20.52 85.99
N LEU A 123 -6.60 -20.81 84.67
CA LEU A 123 -7.12 -22.08 84.15
C LEU A 123 -6.04 -23.17 84.12
N PRO A 124 -6.37 -24.44 84.45
CA PRO A 124 -5.45 -25.56 84.30
C PRO A 124 -5.39 -26.06 82.85
N GLY A 125 -4.23 -25.93 82.17
CA GLY A 125 -4.03 -26.48 80.83
C GLY A 125 -2.56 -26.59 80.42
N THR A 126 -2.21 -27.67 79.69
CA THR A 126 -0.89 -27.88 79.06
C THR A 126 -1.05 -27.99 77.55
N GLY A 127 -0.43 -27.09 76.81
CA GLY A 127 -0.30 -27.14 75.34
C GLY A 127 1.02 -26.50 74.92
N THR A 128 1.52 -26.84 73.73
CA THR A 128 2.73 -26.27 73.13
C THR A 128 2.37 -25.22 72.07
N PHE A 129 3.06 -24.09 72.08
CA PHE A 129 2.79 -22.93 71.23
C PHE A 129 3.37 -23.05 69.81
N LEU A 130 2.77 -22.37 68.84
CA LEU A 130 3.31 -22.21 67.49
C LEU A 130 4.68 -21.51 67.57
N PRO A 131 5.74 -22.04 66.94
CA PRO A 131 7.00 -21.31 66.78
C PRO A 131 6.76 -20.00 66.04
N MET A 132 7.46 -18.93 66.43
CA MET A 132 7.47 -17.63 65.74
C MET A 132 8.10 -17.71 64.35
N GLY A 133 7.48 -18.45 63.44
CA GLY A 133 7.96 -18.69 62.08
C GLY A 133 6.85 -18.88 61.04
N TYR A 134 5.57 -18.73 61.41
CA TYR A 134 4.46 -18.74 60.45
C TYR A 134 3.52 -17.55 60.69
N CYS A 135 3.82 -16.47 59.97
CA CYS A 135 2.84 -15.46 59.59
C CYS A 135 1.92 -16.06 58.52
N ALA A 136 0.62 -15.89 58.65
CA ALA A 136 -0.30 -15.98 57.52
C ALA A 136 -1.07 -14.65 57.48
N GLU A 137 -1.09 -14.01 56.30
CA GLU A 137 -1.74 -12.71 56.02
C GLU A 137 -3.22 -12.64 56.44
N TYR A 138 -3.85 -13.79 56.73
CA TYR A 138 -5.15 -13.91 57.36
C TYR A 138 -5.17 -15.17 58.24
N PRO A 139 -5.03 -15.08 59.57
CA PRO A 139 -5.22 -16.26 60.40
C PRO A 139 -6.71 -16.61 60.36
N SER A 140 -7.08 -17.67 59.64
CA SER A 140 -8.43 -18.28 59.62
C SER A 140 -8.96 -18.73 61.00
N ASN A 141 -8.22 -18.41 62.07
CA ASN A 141 -8.35 -18.91 63.42
C ASN A 141 -8.42 -17.77 64.46
N MET A 142 -8.51 -16.50 64.06
CA MET A 142 -8.95 -15.47 65.03
C MET A 142 -10.40 -15.76 65.37
N ILE A 143 -10.67 -16.06 66.63
CA ILE A 143 -12.00 -16.42 67.09
C ILE A 143 -12.85 -15.15 67.07
N PRO A 144 -13.94 -15.09 66.26
CA PRO A 144 -14.85 -13.94 66.25
C PRO A 144 -15.31 -13.65 67.67
N MET A 145 -15.29 -12.38 68.09
CA MET A 145 -15.74 -12.01 69.42
C MET A 145 -17.25 -11.84 69.40
N ARG A 146 -17.93 -12.59 70.29
CA ARG A 146 -19.37 -12.51 70.46
C ARG A 146 -19.64 -12.33 71.94
N LEU A 147 -20.01 -11.12 72.33
CA LEU A 147 -20.21 -10.74 73.72
C LEU A 147 -21.65 -10.27 73.92
N PHE A 148 -22.44 -11.08 74.63
CA PHE A 148 -23.84 -10.73 74.95
C PHE A 148 -23.91 -9.50 75.88
N ALA A 149 -25.04 -8.80 75.86
CA ALA A 149 -25.34 -7.72 76.80
C ALA A 149 -25.13 -8.19 78.25
N ASP A 150 -24.47 -7.36 79.06
CA ASP A 150 -24.08 -7.60 80.46
C ASP A 150 -23.07 -8.74 80.70
N TYR A 151 -22.36 -9.22 79.68
CA TYR A 151 -21.30 -10.22 79.81
C TYR A 151 -19.90 -9.60 79.73
N PHE A 152 -18.93 -10.21 80.40
CA PHE A 152 -17.52 -9.96 80.20
C PHE A 152 -16.82 -11.14 79.52
N ALA A 153 -15.76 -10.86 78.76
CA ALA A 153 -14.86 -11.85 78.18
C ALA A 153 -13.42 -11.40 78.39
N ASN A 154 -12.53 -12.37 78.66
CA ASN A 154 -11.11 -12.12 78.64
C ASN A 154 -10.56 -12.45 77.25
N TYR A 155 -9.74 -11.55 76.71
CA TYR A 155 -9.05 -11.67 75.44
C TYR A 155 -7.54 -11.60 75.71
N GLU A 156 -6.75 -12.39 75.00
CA GLU A 156 -5.30 -12.36 75.18
C GLU A 156 -4.57 -12.40 73.84
N VAL A 157 -3.56 -11.53 73.73
CA VAL A 157 -2.72 -11.40 72.54
C VAL A 157 -1.26 -11.45 72.91
N CYS A 158 -0.46 -12.04 72.04
CA CYS A 158 0.98 -11.95 72.09
C CYS A 158 1.43 -10.67 71.37
N LEU A 159 2.26 -9.87 72.02
CA LEU A 159 2.77 -8.62 71.51
C LEU A 159 4.28 -8.53 71.75
N GLN A 160 5.01 -8.13 70.72
CA GLN A 160 6.46 -7.97 70.75
C GLN A 160 6.81 -6.59 70.18
N GLY A 161 7.56 -5.78 70.94
CA GLY A 161 8.08 -4.51 70.44
C GLY A 161 9.13 -4.77 69.36
N THR A 162 9.01 -4.09 68.22
CA THR A 162 9.98 -4.19 67.12
C THR A 162 11.19 -3.27 67.38
N ARG A 163 12.10 -3.19 66.40
CA ARG A 163 13.19 -2.22 66.41
C ARG A 163 12.72 -0.76 66.38
N TYR A 164 11.52 -0.50 65.85
CA TYR A 164 10.97 0.85 65.72
C TYR A 164 10.34 1.35 67.03
N ALA A 165 9.97 0.45 67.94
CA ALA A 165 9.52 0.84 69.27
C ALA A 165 10.61 1.62 70.01
N ILE A 166 10.35 2.88 70.33
CA ILE A 166 11.20 3.76 71.14
C ILE A 166 11.17 3.29 72.60
N GLY A 167 12.35 3.09 73.21
CA GLY A 167 12.43 2.69 74.63
C GLY A 167 12.03 3.84 75.55
N GLY A 168 11.57 3.56 76.78
CA GLY A 168 11.15 4.59 77.74
C GLY A 168 9.89 5.38 77.35
N LYS A 169 9.40 5.23 76.12
CA LYS A 169 8.15 5.81 75.64
C LYS A 169 6.97 4.94 76.09
N HIS A 170 5.89 5.60 76.47
CA HIS A 170 4.66 4.95 76.91
C HIS A 170 3.80 4.65 75.70
N TYR A 171 3.36 3.39 75.59
CA TYR A 171 2.42 2.97 74.57
C TYR A 171 1.17 2.44 75.24
N PHE A 172 0.02 2.93 74.80
CA PHE A 172 -1.28 2.59 75.33
C PHE A 172 -2.01 1.74 74.28
N ILE A 173 -2.51 0.57 74.64
CA ILE A 173 -3.12 -0.41 73.73
C ILE A 173 -4.55 -0.71 74.14
N THR A 174 -5.47 -0.76 73.17
CA THR A 174 -6.87 -1.15 73.36
C THR A 174 -7.40 -1.93 72.16
N ILE A 175 -8.68 -2.28 72.17
CA ILE A 175 -9.41 -2.81 71.01
C ILE A 175 -10.21 -1.68 70.34
N ASP A 176 -10.38 -1.76 69.01
CA ASP A 176 -10.97 -0.71 68.14
C ASP A 176 -12.39 -0.23 68.52
N SER A 177 -13.04 -0.89 69.46
CA SER A 177 -14.44 -0.65 69.84
C SER A 177 -14.64 -0.17 71.28
N VAL A 178 -13.57 0.26 71.99
CA VAL A 178 -13.63 0.77 73.37
C VAL A 178 -13.36 2.27 73.41
N ASP A 179 -14.37 3.05 73.81
CA ASP A 179 -14.32 4.53 73.81
C ASP A 179 -13.63 5.14 75.06
N ASP A 180 -13.31 4.34 76.09
CA ASP A 180 -12.70 4.84 77.33
C ASP A 180 -11.18 4.69 77.35
N VAL A 181 -10.48 5.82 77.09
CA VAL A 181 -9.00 5.92 77.12
C VAL A 181 -8.37 5.74 78.50
N SER A 182 -9.15 5.86 79.59
CA SER A 182 -8.61 5.82 80.95
C SER A 182 -8.13 4.45 81.41
N ARG A 183 -8.40 3.40 80.62
CA ARG A 183 -8.09 2.01 80.97
C ARG A 183 -7.27 1.26 79.93
N TRP A 184 -6.68 1.95 78.96
CA TRP A 184 -5.82 1.33 77.94
C TRP A 184 -4.62 0.65 78.58
N ALA A 185 -4.23 -0.50 78.02
CA ALA A 185 -3.13 -1.27 78.55
C ALA A 185 -1.80 -0.58 78.22
N GLU A 186 -1.08 -0.19 79.26
CA GLU A 186 0.16 0.57 79.11
C GLU A 186 1.39 -0.35 79.11
N ILE A 187 2.29 -0.15 78.15
CA ILE A 187 3.60 -0.78 78.09
C ILE A 187 4.69 0.24 77.81
N VAL A 188 5.83 0.08 78.49
CA VAL A 188 7.05 0.84 78.27
C VAL A 188 8.19 -0.13 78.01
N PHE A 189 8.77 -0.10 76.80
CA PHE A 189 9.93 -0.93 76.50
C PHE A 189 11.22 -0.38 77.13
N ALA A 190 12.16 -1.26 77.42
CA ALA A 190 13.51 -0.91 77.83
C ALA A 190 14.20 -0.12 76.73
N SER A 191 14.98 0.88 77.12
CA SER A 191 16.01 1.46 76.24
C SER A 191 17.04 0.37 75.94
N VAL A 192 17.41 0.24 74.67
CA VAL A 192 18.38 -0.74 74.19
C VAL A 192 19.34 0.00 73.27
N TYR A 193 20.65 -0.19 73.49
CA TYR A 193 21.65 0.33 72.57
C TYR A 193 21.37 -0.15 71.15
N PRO A 194 21.37 0.75 70.16
CA PRO A 194 21.29 0.33 68.76
C PRO A 194 22.48 -0.58 68.43
N THR A 195 22.23 -1.74 67.81
CA THR A 195 23.23 -2.81 67.70
C THR A 195 23.95 -2.88 66.34
N SER A 196 23.36 -2.33 65.28
CA SER A 196 23.99 -2.16 63.97
C SER A 196 23.85 -0.72 63.49
N GLN A 197 24.82 -0.25 62.72
CA GLN A 197 24.89 1.12 62.18
C GLN A 197 24.33 1.14 60.76
N ALA A 198 23.78 2.28 60.33
CA ALA A 198 23.46 2.51 58.92
C ALA A 198 24.68 2.30 58.01
N GLN A 199 24.45 1.72 56.84
CA GLN A 199 25.47 1.31 55.88
C GLN A 199 25.10 1.70 54.45
N ASN A 200 25.99 1.44 53.48
CA ASN A 200 25.73 1.66 52.05
C ASN A 200 25.23 3.08 51.71
N ILE A 201 25.88 4.08 52.31
CA ILE A 201 25.52 5.49 52.10
C ILE A 201 25.79 5.88 50.64
N ARG A 202 24.80 6.48 49.98
CA ARG A 202 24.86 6.97 48.59
C ARG A 202 24.42 8.42 48.53
N TYR A 203 24.90 9.14 47.52
CA TYR A 203 24.56 10.53 47.32
C TYR A 203 24.43 10.89 45.83
N SER A 204 23.58 11.86 45.52
CA SER A 204 23.41 12.42 44.19
C SER A 204 23.19 13.95 44.25
N PRO A 205 23.67 14.70 43.24
CA PRO A 205 23.47 16.15 43.18
C PRO A 205 22.00 16.52 42.88
N ASP A 206 21.47 17.53 43.59
CA ASP A 206 20.12 18.11 43.44
C ASP A 206 20.12 19.61 43.78
N TYR A 207 20.77 20.44 42.96
CA TYR A 207 21.07 21.87 43.20
C TYR A 207 19.90 22.68 43.81
N PRO A 208 20.05 23.44 44.93
CA PRO A 208 21.10 23.63 45.93
C PRO A 208 21.95 22.53 46.51
N ASN A 209 21.41 21.32 46.42
CA ASN A 209 21.43 20.38 47.52
C ASN A 209 22.00 19.05 47.06
N TYR A 210 22.14 18.12 47.98
CA TYR A 210 22.49 16.73 47.71
C TYR A 210 21.50 15.81 48.39
N GLN A 211 20.95 14.86 47.65
CA GLN A 211 20.17 13.80 48.25
C GLN A 211 21.12 12.77 48.85
N ILE A 212 20.98 12.47 50.13
CA ILE A 212 21.76 11.46 50.87
C ILE A 212 20.82 10.33 51.26
N ARG A 213 21.20 9.08 50.99
CA ARG A 213 20.42 7.87 51.31
C ARG A 213 21.31 6.80 51.94
N TRP A 214 20.75 5.91 52.76
CA TRP A 214 21.45 4.78 53.36
C TRP A 214 20.55 3.54 53.50
N GLU A 215 21.17 2.40 53.81
CA GLU A 215 20.46 1.24 54.37
C GLU A 215 20.44 1.37 55.90
N GLU A 216 19.26 1.23 56.49
CA GLU A 216 19.05 1.40 57.93
C GLU A 216 19.77 0.33 58.77
N GLY A 217 20.29 0.74 59.92
CA GLY A 217 20.83 -0.16 60.94
C GLY A 217 19.74 -0.70 61.89
N TYR A 218 20.11 -0.88 63.16
CA TYR A 218 19.23 -1.36 64.22
C TYR A 218 19.02 -0.26 65.27
N GLY A 219 18.37 0.83 64.86
CA GLY A 219 17.90 1.92 65.71
C GLY A 219 16.59 2.50 65.17
N PRO A 220 15.70 2.99 66.04
CA PRO A 220 14.45 3.62 65.61
C PRO A 220 14.68 4.98 64.93
N LEU A 221 15.79 5.66 65.20
CA LEU A 221 16.10 6.99 64.67
C LEU A 221 17.57 7.13 64.27
N ARG A 222 17.84 8.09 63.39
CA ARG A 222 19.20 8.42 62.90
C ARG A 222 19.51 9.89 63.06
N ILE A 223 20.77 10.18 63.39
CA ILE A 223 21.37 11.50 63.19
C ILE A 223 22.47 11.43 62.13
N VAL A 224 22.57 12.47 61.31
CA VAL A 224 23.68 12.61 60.36
C VAL A 224 24.54 13.78 60.77
N VAL A 225 25.82 13.51 61.01
CA VAL A 225 26.83 14.55 61.20
C VAL A 225 27.60 14.75 59.89
N ALA A 226 27.79 16.01 59.51
CA ALA A 226 28.55 16.40 58.34
C ALA A 226 29.64 17.40 58.74
N LYS A 227 30.75 17.41 57.99
CA LYS A 227 31.81 18.41 58.14
C LYS A 227 32.42 18.71 56.77
N GLU A 228 32.76 19.97 56.55
CA GLU A 228 33.52 20.38 55.36
C GLU A 228 34.98 19.88 55.47
N GLY A 229 35.47 19.27 54.39
CA GLY A 229 36.78 18.64 54.24
C GLY A 229 36.78 17.13 54.48
N VAL A 230 37.95 16.53 54.25
CA VAL A 230 38.23 15.12 54.54
C VAL A 230 38.40 14.92 56.05
N VAL A 231 37.62 13.99 56.62
CA VAL A 231 37.66 13.67 58.05
C VAL A 231 38.24 12.29 58.29
N THR A 232 39.31 12.25 59.11
CA THR A 232 39.89 11.01 59.63
C THR A 232 39.58 10.77 61.11
N ASN A 233 39.27 11.82 61.86
CA ASN A 233 38.88 11.75 63.27
C ASN A 233 37.48 12.32 63.46
N TRP A 234 36.52 11.44 63.78
CA TRP A 234 35.09 11.78 63.82
C TRP A 234 34.66 12.28 65.20
N TRP A 235 33.84 13.32 65.21
CA TRP A 235 33.01 13.62 66.36
C TRP A 235 32.01 12.48 66.60
N LEU A 236 31.79 12.13 67.87
CA LEU A 236 30.85 11.10 68.30
C LEU A 236 29.77 11.74 69.17
N PRO A 237 28.48 11.42 68.96
CA PRO A 237 27.42 11.82 69.87
C PRO A 237 27.63 11.21 71.26
N GLN A 238 27.20 11.94 72.30
CA GLN A 238 27.27 11.50 73.68
C GLN A 238 25.91 11.01 74.15
N ASP A 239 25.90 9.86 74.83
CA ASP A 239 24.69 9.34 75.45
C ASP A 239 24.14 10.33 76.48
N GLY A 240 22.81 10.45 76.53
CA GLY A 240 22.07 11.38 77.38
C GLY A 240 22.01 12.81 76.85
N VAL A 241 22.65 13.13 75.71
CA VAL A 241 22.60 14.46 75.08
C VAL A 241 21.63 14.47 73.91
N GLU A 242 20.70 15.42 73.93
CA GLU A 242 19.77 15.67 72.83
C GLU A 242 20.37 16.69 71.84
N TYR A 243 20.30 16.37 70.56
CA TYR A 243 20.78 17.23 69.49
C TYR A 243 19.63 17.77 68.63
N THR A 244 19.81 18.99 68.12
CA THR A 244 18.95 19.61 67.10
C THR A 244 19.62 19.50 65.73
N ALA A 245 18.81 19.42 64.68
CA ALA A 245 19.28 19.27 63.31
C ALA A 245 18.49 20.16 62.36
N THR A 246 19.10 20.52 61.23
CA THR A 246 18.39 21.07 60.07
C THR A 246 19.06 20.54 58.80
N ASN A 247 18.26 20.30 57.77
CA ASN A 247 18.67 19.77 56.47
C ASN A 247 19.43 20.81 55.61
N ASN A 248 20.22 21.68 56.23
CA ASN A 248 21.01 22.73 55.61
C ASN A 248 22.35 22.85 56.34
N PHE A 249 23.46 22.49 55.69
CA PHE A 249 24.79 22.48 56.30
C PHE A 249 25.19 23.84 56.87
N ALA A 250 25.03 24.93 56.11
CA ALA A 250 25.37 26.28 56.58
C ALA A 250 24.57 26.71 57.81
N ALA A 251 23.30 26.29 57.91
CA ALA A 251 22.41 26.60 59.03
C ALA A 251 22.45 25.56 60.17
N ALA A 252 23.05 24.39 59.95
CA ALA A 252 23.08 23.30 60.91
C ALA A 252 23.91 23.63 62.15
N PRO A 253 23.45 23.26 63.36
CA PRO A 253 24.19 23.50 64.61
C PRO A 253 25.58 22.87 64.58
N ASP A 254 26.61 23.65 64.94
CA ASP A 254 27.98 23.14 65.12
C ASP A 254 28.12 22.50 66.51
N VAL A 255 28.45 21.22 66.54
CA VAL A 255 28.65 20.42 67.76
C VAL A 255 30.13 20.35 68.20
N GLY A 256 30.98 21.17 67.57
CA GLY A 256 32.38 21.35 67.89
C GLY A 256 33.30 20.89 66.76
N GLY A 257 34.40 21.61 66.54
CA GLY A 257 35.41 21.25 65.54
C GLY A 257 34.94 21.32 64.09
N GLY A 258 33.85 22.03 63.82
CA GLY A 258 33.24 22.18 62.49
C GLY A 258 32.32 21.02 62.08
N PHE A 259 31.99 20.12 63.01
CA PHE A 259 31.00 19.07 62.78
C PHE A 259 29.60 19.62 63.00
N ARG A 260 28.69 19.36 62.07
CA ARG A 260 27.33 19.89 62.10
C ARG A 260 26.31 18.77 61.95
N ILE A 261 25.22 18.83 62.72
CA ILE A 261 24.16 17.82 62.63
C ILE A 261 23.13 18.26 61.60
N VAL A 262 23.14 17.57 60.47
CA VAL A 262 22.41 17.96 59.25
C VAL A 262 21.14 17.15 59.02
N TYR A 263 20.89 16.13 59.82
CA TYR A 263 19.64 15.37 59.80
C TYR A 263 19.38 14.72 61.16
N LYS A 264 18.11 14.62 61.54
CA LYS A 264 17.59 13.86 62.68
C LYS A 264 16.19 13.37 62.32
N GLY A 265 15.96 12.06 62.28
CA GLY A 265 14.65 11.52 61.91
C GLY A 265 14.63 10.00 61.74
N THR A 266 13.50 9.50 61.22
CA THR A 266 13.21 8.08 61.00
C THR A 266 13.39 7.66 59.55
N ASP A 267 13.61 8.58 58.62
CA ASP A 267 13.71 8.27 57.19
C ASP A 267 15.06 7.63 56.85
N ASP A 268 15.12 6.92 55.73
CA ASP A 268 16.33 6.34 55.15
C ASP A 268 17.08 7.30 54.21
N HIS A 269 16.62 8.56 54.10
CA HIS A 269 17.18 9.58 53.23
C HIS A 269 16.86 11.01 53.69
N PHE A 270 17.63 11.99 53.21
CA PHE A 270 17.30 13.41 53.32
C PHE A 270 18.00 14.26 52.23
N THR A 271 17.54 15.49 52.05
CA THR A 271 18.16 16.46 51.12
C THR A 271 19.00 17.47 51.89
N LEU A 272 20.32 17.44 51.70
CA LEU A 272 21.28 18.35 52.32
C LEU A 272 21.47 19.63 51.51
N GLY A 273 20.95 20.76 51.99
CA GLY A 273 21.18 22.08 51.40
C GLY A 273 22.31 22.87 52.06
N GLY A 274 22.54 24.11 51.60
CA GLY A 274 23.49 25.05 52.22
C GLY A 274 24.95 24.60 52.18
N ILE A 275 25.31 23.79 51.19
CA ILE A 275 26.66 23.33 50.87
C ILE A 275 27.19 24.09 49.64
N SER A 276 28.51 24.18 49.50
CA SER A 276 29.21 24.85 48.38
C SER A 276 30.19 23.88 47.72
N ASN A 277 30.83 24.27 46.60
CA ASN A 277 31.85 23.44 45.97
C ASN A 277 32.98 23.11 46.96
N GLY A 278 33.28 21.83 47.13
CA GLY A 278 34.27 21.33 48.08
C GLY A 278 33.99 19.88 48.49
N THR A 279 34.89 19.30 49.28
CA THR A 279 34.67 17.99 49.89
C THR A 279 33.93 18.14 51.20
N TYR A 280 32.98 17.26 51.47
CA TYR A 280 32.31 17.09 52.77
C TYR A 280 32.46 15.65 53.21
N SER A 281 32.56 15.42 54.51
CA SER A 281 32.51 14.07 55.08
C SER A 281 31.20 13.93 55.86
N LEU A 282 30.47 12.84 55.64
CA LEU A 282 29.26 12.50 56.39
C LEU A 282 29.41 11.20 57.17
N ARG A 283 28.78 11.15 58.34
CA ARG A 283 28.64 9.93 59.14
C ARG A 283 27.26 9.88 59.76
N ILE A 284 26.67 8.69 59.75
CA ILE A 284 25.33 8.44 60.26
C ILE A 284 25.47 7.66 61.57
N PHE A 285 24.69 8.04 62.58
CA PHE A 285 24.58 7.34 63.86
C PHE A 285 23.13 6.97 64.13
N GLU A 286 22.88 5.67 64.31
CA GLU A 286 21.63 5.13 64.86
C GLU A 286 21.51 5.47 66.35
N TYR A 287 20.30 5.79 66.82
CA TYR A 287 20.01 6.10 68.21
C TYR A 287 18.60 5.66 68.64
N ASP A 288 18.41 5.49 69.95
CA ASP A 288 17.23 4.81 70.51
C ASP A 288 15.98 5.69 70.74
N GLY A 289 16.11 7.00 70.62
CA GLY A 289 15.00 7.97 70.66
C GLY A 289 14.50 8.37 72.05
N VAL A 290 15.15 7.93 73.13
CA VAL A 290 14.59 8.15 74.48
C VAL A 290 14.80 9.59 74.95
N SER A 291 13.68 10.30 75.14
CA SER A 291 13.69 11.68 75.61
C SER A 291 14.32 11.80 77.00
N GLY A 292 15.34 12.66 77.12
CA GLY A 292 16.06 12.90 78.37
C GLY A 292 17.14 11.88 78.72
N TYR A 293 17.27 10.77 77.97
CA TYR A 293 18.36 9.81 78.14
C TYR A 293 18.62 8.97 76.87
N THR A 294 19.00 9.62 75.78
CA THR A 294 19.20 8.98 74.46
C THR A 294 20.50 8.18 74.38
N LEU A 295 20.47 6.98 73.80
CA LEU A 295 21.66 6.16 73.53
C LEU A 295 22.02 6.13 72.05
N TYR A 296 23.28 6.37 71.70
CA TYR A 296 23.79 6.41 70.33
C TYR A 296 24.74 5.26 70.02
N ASN A 297 24.59 4.62 68.86
CA ASN A 297 25.56 3.66 68.37
C ASN A 297 26.72 4.41 67.68
N THR A 298 27.88 4.45 68.32
CA THR A 298 29.08 5.16 67.84
C THR A 298 30.04 4.28 67.03
N ASN A 299 29.67 3.03 66.75
CA ASN A 299 30.46 2.13 65.91
C ASN A 299 30.43 2.54 64.43
N SER A 300 31.31 1.96 63.63
CA SER A 300 31.37 2.14 62.17
C SER A 300 30.88 0.89 61.44
N ALA A 301 30.24 1.07 60.28
CA ALA A 301 29.85 -0.01 59.36
C ALA A 301 30.55 0.15 58.01
N PRO A 302 30.60 -0.89 57.16
CA PRO A 302 31.08 -0.76 55.79
C PRO A 302 30.34 0.37 55.05
N GLY A 303 31.09 1.29 54.43
CA GLY A 303 30.51 2.44 53.72
C GLY A 303 30.00 3.59 54.60
N ASN A 304 30.26 3.57 55.92
CA ASN A 304 29.95 4.66 56.84
C ASN A 304 31.12 4.86 57.82
N PRO A 305 31.86 5.98 57.74
CA PRO A 305 31.54 7.25 57.07
C PRO A 305 31.76 7.26 55.54
N VAL A 306 31.20 8.27 54.88
CA VAL A 306 31.37 8.53 53.43
C VAL A 306 31.97 9.91 53.17
N GLN A 307 32.76 10.04 52.11
CA GLN A 307 33.18 11.34 51.56
C GLN A 307 32.28 11.72 50.39
N LEU A 308 31.73 12.93 50.50
CA LEU A 308 30.88 13.60 49.53
C LEU A 308 31.71 14.67 48.81
N GLU A 309 31.97 14.49 47.52
CA GLU A 309 32.55 15.54 46.69
C GLU A 309 31.43 16.40 46.08
N VAL A 310 31.32 17.65 46.53
CA VAL A 310 30.32 18.63 46.09
C VAL A 310 30.93 19.52 45.02
N HIS A 311 30.37 19.54 43.80
CA HIS A 311 30.96 20.24 42.65
C HIS A 311 29.95 20.89 41.71
N PHE A 312 29.18 21.90 42.12
CA PHE A 312 28.24 22.64 41.27
C PHE A 312 28.94 23.22 40.01
N ALA A 313 28.85 22.50 38.89
CA ALA A 313 29.43 22.82 37.58
C ALA A 313 28.35 22.71 36.49
N TYR A 314 27.93 23.84 35.94
CA TYR A 314 26.98 23.88 34.81
C TYR A 314 27.55 23.34 33.50
N THR A 315 28.87 23.19 33.38
CA THR A 315 29.52 22.75 32.14
C THR A 315 30.68 21.80 32.41
N ASN A 316 30.63 20.61 31.83
CA ASN A 316 31.69 19.61 31.85
C ASN A 316 32.22 19.36 30.44
N TYR A 317 33.47 18.94 30.30
CA TYR A 317 34.14 18.73 29.02
C TYR A 317 34.57 17.28 28.83
N VAL A 318 34.42 16.74 27.63
CA VAL A 318 34.87 15.40 27.25
C VAL A 318 35.89 15.53 26.12
N GLY A 319 37.13 15.10 26.32
CA GLY A 319 38.18 15.27 25.31
C GLY A 319 39.59 15.48 25.83
N THR A 320 40.50 15.88 24.93
CA THR A 320 41.88 16.24 25.27
C THR A 320 42.01 17.75 25.59
N ASN A 321 42.61 18.05 26.74
CA ASN A 321 42.63 19.37 27.41
C ASN A 321 42.97 20.57 26.49
N GLY A 322 42.12 21.59 26.48
CA GLY A 322 42.33 22.81 25.68
C GLY A 322 41.79 24.14 26.23
N VAL A 323 41.06 24.16 27.35
CA VAL A 323 40.45 25.38 27.91
C VAL A 323 40.74 25.46 29.42
N SER A 324 41.33 26.57 29.86
CA SER A 324 41.65 26.82 31.26
C SER A 324 40.37 26.98 32.09
N GLY A 325 40.08 26.04 33.00
CA GLY A 325 39.05 26.19 34.04
C GLY A 325 37.86 25.21 34.02
N GLY A 326 37.83 24.23 33.12
CA GLY A 326 36.81 23.17 33.07
C GLY A 326 37.26 21.82 33.67
N ILE A 327 36.30 20.98 34.07
CA ILE A 327 36.55 19.58 34.45
C ILE A 327 36.52 18.72 33.17
N TYR A 328 37.55 17.89 32.99
CA TYR A 328 37.74 17.07 31.80
C TYR A 328 37.52 15.59 32.10
N PHE A 329 36.75 14.94 31.24
CA PHE A 329 36.48 13.52 31.25
C PHE A 329 36.96 12.88 29.95
N THR A 330 37.30 11.60 30.00
CA THR A 330 37.61 10.82 28.79
C THR A 330 36.41 10.06 28.24
N ASN A 331 35.30 10.03 28.99
CA ASN A 331 34.07 9.32 28.68
C ASN A 331 32.86 10.25 28.81
N ILE A 332 31.96 10.22 27.84
CA ILE A 332 30.72 11.02 27.83
C ILE A 332 29.83 10.66 29.02
N GLN A 333 29.64 9.37 29.32
CA GLN A 333 28.78 8.96 30.42
C GLN A 333 29.33 9.42 31.78
N GLU A 334 30.65 9.39 31.94
CA GLU A 334 31.29 9.84 33.17
C GLU A 334 31.09 11.34 33.37
N ALA A 335 31.21 12.14 32.31
CA ALA A 335 30.89 13.56 32.36
C ALA A 335 29.41 13.80 32.71
N ILE A 336 28.49 13.06 32.10
CA ILE A 336 27.05 13.14 32.40
C ILE A 336 26.78 12.83 33.88
N ASN A 337 27.36 11.76 34.41
CA ASN A 337 27.19 11.36 35.82
C ASN A 337 27.68 12.42 36.81
N ASN A 338 28.56 13.33 36.36
CA ASN A 338 29.09 14.46 37.12
C ASN A 338 28.48 15.80 36.69
N THR A 339 27.40 15.79 35.90
CA THR A 339 26.69 16.98 35.42
C THR A 339 25.34 17.13 36.12
N TYR A 340 24.97 18.36 36.43
CA TYR A 340 23.71 18.72 37.09
C TYR A 340 22.56 18.72 36.10
N THR A 341 21.33 18.57 36.59
CA THR A 341 20.11 18.92 35.84
C THR A 341 20.22 20.35 35.31
N ASN A 342 19.90 20.57 34.03
CA ASN A 342 20.11 21.83 33.28
C ASN A 342 21.57 22.18 33.00
N GLY A 343 22.51 21.27 33.30
CA GLY A 343 23.92 21.39 32.93
C GLY A 343 24.18 20.94 31.49
N THR A 344 25.39 21.25 31.01
CA THR A 344 25.85 20.94 29.65
C THR A 344 27.13 20.12 29.67
N VAL A 345 27.21 19.09 28.84
CA VAL A 345 28.42 18.33 28.54
C VAL A 345 28.89 18.71 27.14
N LEU A 346 30.09 19.26 27.05
CA LEU A 346 30.73 19.66 25.80
C LEU A 346 31.71 18.58 25.35
N VAL A 347 31.54 18.06 24.14
CA VAL A 347 32.28 16.90 23.64
C VAL A 347 33.18 17.31 22.47
N SER A 348 34.49 17.10 22.60
CA SER A 348 35.44 17.36 21.50
C SER A 348 35.32 16.30 20.40
N ASN A 349 35.97 16.53 19.26
CA ASN A 349 36.08 15.50 18.23
C ASN A 349 36.74 14.21 18.77
N GLY A 350 36.22 13.06 18.36
CA GLY A 350 36.65 11.74 18.81
C GLY A 350 35.61 10.65 18.56
N VAL A 351 36.05 9.40 18.68
CA VAL A 351 35.17 8.22 18.64
C VAL A 351 34.95 7.70 20.06
N TYR A 352 33.70 7.72 20.50
CA TYR A 352 33.28 7.39 21.87
C TYR A 352 32.56 6.04 21.88
N ALA A 353 33.33 4.98 22.15
CA ALA A 353 32.88 3.58 22.14
C ALA A 353 32.81 2.93 23.53
N VAL A 354 32.95 3.72 24.60
CA VAL A 354 32.83 3.31 26.01
C VAL A 354 31.67 4.09 26.63
N GLY A 355 30.88 3.46 27.50
CA GLY A 355 29.57 3.99 27.91
C GLY A 355 29.04 3.48 29.25
N CYS A 356 27.74 3.63 29.49
CA CYS A 356 27.06 3.11 30.69
C CYS A 356 26.90 1.58 30.69
N ALA A 357 26.57 1.02 31.86
CA ALA A 357 26.09 -0.35 31.99
C ALA A 357 24.56 -0.34 31.79
N GLY A 358 24.11 -0.64 30.58
CA GLY A 358 22.70 -0.64 30.21
C GLY A 358 22.54 -0.98 28.73
N ASP A 359 21.36 -0.70 28.17
CA ASP A 359 21.07 -1.00 26.76
C ASP A 359 21.60 0.05 25.78
N SER A 360 22.20 1.14 26.27
CA SER A 360 22.65 2.30 25.49
C SER A 360 24.13 2.57 25.70
N ARG A 361 24.82 3.16 24.71
CA ARG A 361 26.18 3.69 24.88
C ARG A 361 26.18 4.92 25.80
N VAL A 362 25.22 5.82 25.61
CA VAL A 362 25.05 7.03 26.44
C VAL A 362 23.60 7.12 26.93
N ASP A 363 23.41 7.33 28.22
CA ASP A 363 22.10 7.61 28.85
C ASP A 363 22.13 9.03 29.40
N ILE A 364 21.32 9.93 28.82
CA ILE A 364 21.25 11.35 29.16
C ILE A 364 20.03 11.57 30.07
N PRO A 365 20.22 11.79 31.38
CA PRO A 365 19.12 11.97 32.31
C PRO A 365 18.45 13.33 32.12
N ARG A 366 17.24 13.46 32.67
CA ARG A 366 16.36 14.62 32.52
C ARG A 366 17.09 15.95 32.66
N GLY A 367 16.87 16.87 31.72
CA GLY A 367 17.39 18.24 31.80
C GLY A 367 18.87 18.43 31.42
N ILE A 368 19.62 17.39 31.04
CA ILE A 368 21.02 17.57 30.63
C ILE A 368 21.14 17.80 29.12
N SER A 369 22.03 18.72 28.74
CA SER A 369 22.42 18.97 27.36
C SER A 369 23.77 18.32 27.06
N VAL A 370 23.92 17.64 25.93
CA VAL A 370 25.19 17.10 25.42
C VAL A 370 25.43 17.66 24.03
N ILE A 371 26.56 18.35 23.84
CA ILE A 371 26.82 19.12 22.62
C ILE A 371 28.24 18.85 22.14
N GLY A 372 28.39 18.37 20.90
CA GLY A 372 29.68 18.35 20.23
C GLY A 372 30.16 19.79 19.97
N VAL A 373 31.40 20.14 20.30
CA VAL A 373 31.87 21.54 20.19
C VAL A 373 32.53 21.89 18.86
N GLU A 374 32.83 20.88 18.04
CA GLU A 374 33.56 21.06 16.79
C GLU A 374 32.72 20.58 15.60
N ASP A 375 33.17 19.53 14.92
CA ASP A 375 32.62 19.05 13.66
C ASP A 375 31.74 17.82 13.94
N ARG A 376 30.44 17.91 13.64
CA ARG A 376 29.49 16.83 13.96
C ARG A 376 29.90 15.48 13.37
N ASP A 377 30.59 15.49 12.23
CA ASP A 377 31.02 14.27 11.52
C ASP A 377 32.22 13.61 12.21
N LYS A 378 32.91 14.32 13.10
CA LYS A 378 34.11 13.84 13.82
C LYS A 378 33.85 13.53 15.29
N THR A 379 32.71 13.93 15.85
CA THR A 379 32.27 13.58 17.20
C THR A 379 31.32 12.40 17.12
N VAL A 380 31.85 11.18 17.15
CA VAL A 380 31.11 9.94 16.88
C VAL A 380 30.81 9.19 18.17
N ILE A 381 29.54 8.98 18.50
CA ILE A 381 29.09 8.05 19.53
C ILE A 381 28.80 6.72 18.84
N LEU A 382 29.62 5.71 19.15
CA LEU A 382 29.55 4.40 18.51
C LEU A 382 28.75 3.43 19.38
N GLY A 383 27.61 2.95 18.85
CA GLY A 383 26.77 1.95 19.50
C GLY A 383 27.40 0.55 19.54
N GLY A 384 26.55 -0.47 19.60
CA GLY A 384 26.93 -1.88 19.53
C GLY A 384 26.08 -2.62 18.52
N TRP A 385 26.69 -3.05 17.41
CA TRP A 385 25.98 -3.64 16.28
C TRP A 385 25.40 -5.02 16.57
N LYS A 386 24.36 -5.40 15.82
CA LYS A 386 23.75 -6.74 15.82
C LYS A 386 24.81 -7.83 15.63
N GLY A 387 24.78 -8.85 16.50
CA GLY A 387 25.73 -9.97 16.47
C GLY A 387 27.07 -9.69 17.17
N SER A 388 27.30 -8.50 17.70
CA SER A 388 28.43 -8.24 18.61
C SER A 388 28.17 -8.84 20.00
N SER A 389 29.23 -9.00 20.80
CA SER A 389 29.11 -9.46 22.19
C SER A 389 28.47 -8.43 23.12
N ASN A 390 28.27 -7.19 22.65
CA ASN A 390 27.73 -6.08 23.42
C ASN A 390 26.86 -5.19 22.53
N VAL A 391 25.65 -5.67 22.26
CA VAL A 391 24.63 -4.99 21.46
C VAL A 391 24.05 -3.81 22.23
N LEU A 392 24.14 -2.60 21.68
CA LEU A 392 23.81 -1.36 22.37
C LEU A 392 23.24 -0.33 21.40
N ARG A 393 22.17 0.38 21.80
CA ARG A 393 21.77 1.61 21.09
C ARG A 393 22.79 2.71 21.31
N CYS A 394 22.81 3.75 20.46
CA CYS A 394 23.77 4.83 20.66
C CYS A 394 23.39 5.69 21.87
N VAL A 395 22.19 6.26 21.90
CA VAL A 395 21.79 7.21 22.95
C VAL A 395 20.37 6.96 23.43
N HIS A 396 20.16 7.09 24.74
CA HIS A 396 18.83 7.26 25.33
C HIS A 396 18.72 8.65 25.97
N MET A 397 17.67 9.38 25.58
CA MET A 397 17.41 10.76 25.96
C MET A 397 16.13 10.83 26.79
N HIS A 398 16.27 11.10 28.09
CA HIS A 398 15.12 11.29 28.99
C HIS A 398 14.47 12.67 28.78
N GLU A 399 13.41 13.00 29.53
CA GLU A 399 12.61 14.21 29.26
C GLU A 399 13.43 15.51 29.34
N ASN A 400 13.09 16.47 28.48
CA ASN A 400 13.72 17.81 28.47
C ASN A 400 15.25 17.79 28.33
N THR A 401 15.80 16.84 27.56
CA THR A 401 17.23 16.75 27.26
C THR A 401 17.56 17.33 25.89
N LEU A 402 18.81 17.72 25.67
CA LEU A 402 19.32 18.17 24.37
C LEU A 402 20.51 17.32 23.97
N LEU A 403 20.51 16.80 22.75
CA LEU A 403 21.69 16.24 22.11
C LEU A 403 21.93 16.98 20.80
N ALA A 404 23.13 17.54 20.63
CA ALA A 404 23.43 18.30 19.43
C ALA A 404 24.85 18.12 18.89
N ASN A 405 25.00 18.32 17.58
CA ASN A 405 26.29 18.39 16.88
C ASN A 405 27.16 17.12 17.04
N VAL A 406 26.55 15.94 16.92
CA VAL A 406 27.25 14.64 17.00
C VAL A 406 26.80 13.68 15.90
N THR A 407 27.63 12.68 15.61
CA THR A 407 27.28 11.52 14.78
C THR A 407 27.02 10.30 15.65
N LEU A 408 25.92 9.61 15.41
CA LEU A 408 25.50 8.38 16.07
C LEU A 408 25.55 7.25 15.06
N SER A 409 26.29 6.17 15.35
CA SER A 409 26.44 5.10 14.37
C SER A 409 26.59 3.71 14.97
N ASN A 410 26.20 2.69 14.20
CA ASN A 410 26.28 1.27 14.55
C ASN A 410 25.55 0.91 15.85
N GLY A 411 24.48 1.65 16.16
CA GLY A 411 23.60 1.34 17.28
C GLY A 411 22.59 0.26 16.91
N TYR A 412 22.42 -0.73 17.80
CA TYR A 412 21.36 -1.73 17.66
C TYR A 412 20.66 -2.02 18.99
N THR A 413 19.35 -2.29 18.95
CA THR A 413 18.59 -2.73 20.12
C THR A 413 17.56 -3.82 19.83
N TYR A 414 17.45 -4.77 20.76
CA TYR A 414 16.36 -5.76 20.80
C TYR A 414 15.17 -5.31 21.65
N ALA A 415 15.29 -4.18 22.36
CA ALA A 415 14.24 -3.75 23.27
C ALA A 415 13.00 -3.29 22.50
N ALA A 416 11.81 -3.61 23.03
CA ALA A 416 10.51 -3.20 22.49
C ALA A 416 10.37 -1.67 22.31
N ALA A 417 11.09 -0.89 23.10
CA ALA A 417 11.14 0.56 22.98
C ALA A 417 11.77 1.04 21.67
N GLY A 418 12.55 0.22 20.94
CA GLY A 418 13.15 0.62 19.66
C GLY A 418 14.25 1.69 19.77
N GLY A 419 14.50 2.40 18.66
CA GLY A 419 15.43 3.53 18.61
C GLY A 419 16.89 3.13 18.62
N GLY A 420 17.34 2.33 17.63
CA GLY A 420 18.70 1.78 17.57
C GLY A 420 19.80 2.83 17.63
N GLY A 421 19.58 3.97 16.97
CA GLY A 421 20.40 5.16 17.15
C GLY A 421 20.00 5.89 18.42
N VAL A 422 18.76 6.40 18.47
CA VAL A 422 18.26 7.22 19.57
C VAL A 422 16.89 6.75 20.04
N LEU A 423 16.76 6.59 21.36
CA LEU A 423 15.47 6.57 22.04
C LEU A 423 15.24 7.93 22.72
N MET A 424 14.13 8.60 22.40
CA MET A 424 13.84 9.96 22.85
C MET A 424 12.52 10.03 23.65
N SER A 425 12.56 10.71 24.80
CA SER A 425 11.38 10.99 25.63
C SER A 425 10.78 12.37 25.33
N SER A 426 9.59 12.65 25.90
CA SER A 426 8.87 13.90 25.67
C SER A 426 9.69 15.14 26.07
N GLY A 427 9.65 16.20 25.25
CA GLY A 427 10.37 17.45 25.47
C GLY A 427 11.87 17.38 25.18
N SER A 428 12.39 16.23 24.75
CA SER A 428 13.79 16.12 24.34
C SER A 428 14.01 16.64 22.91
N VAL A 429 15.19 17.20 22.66
CA VAL A 429 15.56 17.83 21.39
C VAL A 429 16.83 17.21 20.83
N LEU A 430 16.77 16.71 19.60
CA LEU A 430 17.93 16.26 18.84
C LEU A 430 18.21 17.28 17.74
N SER A 431 19.42 17.85 17.67
CA SER A 431 19.69 18.97 16.75
C SER A 431 21.05 18.89 16.06
N ASN A 432 21.07 19.10 14.75
CA ASN A 432 22.30 19.10 13.95
C ASN A 432 23.13 17.81 14.11
N CYS A 433 22.45 16.66 14.16
CA CYS A 433 23.08 15.35 14.35
C CYS A 433 23.03 14.52 13.07
N VAL A 434 23.97 13.58 12.94
CA VAL A 434 23.93 12.52 11.93
C VAL A 434 23.63 11.20 12.62
N ILE A 435 22.64 10.46 12.14
CA ILE A 435 22.27 9.14 12.64
C ILE A 435 22.43 8.21 11.46
N SER A 436 23.41 7.31 11.53
CA SER A 436 23.76 6.48 10.37
C SER A 436 24.09 5.04 10.72
N HIS A 437 23.66 4.10 9.88
CA HIS A 437 23.91 2.67 10.10
C HIS A 437 23.44 2.22 11.49
N CYS A 438 22.22 2.59 11.86
CA CYS A 438 21.59 2.19 13.12
C CYS A 438 20.37 1.31 12.84
N ALA A 439 20.08 0.37 13.74
CA ALA A 439 18.95 -0.52 13.54
C ALA A 439 18.23 -0.92 14.83
N ALA A 440 16.96 -1.27 14.71
CA ALA A 440 16.16 -1.76 15.84
C ALA A 440 15.43 -3.03 15.44
N TYR A 441 15.26 -3.96 16.38
CA TYR A 441 14.46 -5.14 16.09
C TYR A 441 13.00 -4.75 15.83
N HIS A 442 12.44 -3.83 16.62
CA HIS A 442 11.03 -3.45 16.54
C HIS A 442 10.79 -2.18 15.71
N LYS A 443 11.17 -1.00 16.18
CA LYS A 443 10.77 0.25 15.52
C LYS A 443 11.78 1.37 15.68
N GLY A 444 11.75 2.33 14.75
CA GLY A 444 12.64 3.49 14.79
C GLY A 444 14.09 3.06 14.68
N GLY A 445 14.50 2.49 13.55
CA GLY A 445 15.86 1.98 13.35
C GLY A 445 16.93 3.03 13.69
N GLY A 446 16.73 4.24 13.16
CA GLY A 446 17.49 5.42 13.55
C GLY A 446 17.00 6.02 14.86
N ILE A 447 15.76 6.52 14.87
CA ILE A 447 15.17 7.24 16.00
C ILE A 447 13.82 6.65 16.37
N ASN A 448 13.57 6.45 17.66
CA ASN A 448 12.21 6.32 18.18
C ASN A 448 11.96 7.41 19.23
N ALA A 449 10.93 8.22 19.02
CA ALA A 449 10.58 9.32 19.91
C ALA A 449 9.23 9.11 20.61
N SER A 450 9.10 9.64 21.82
CA SER A 450 7.81 9.80 22.47
C SER A 450 7.08 11.04 21.93
N ALA A 451 5.78 11.15 22.17
CA ALA A 451 5.03 12.36 21.82
C ALA A 451 5.68 13.61 22.44
N GLY A 452 6.00 14.60 21.59
CA GLY A 452 6.70 15.83 21.97
C GLY A 452 8.23 15.77 21.96
N GLY A 453 8.84 14.69 21.45
CA GLY A 453 10.25 14.70 21.06
C GLY A 453 10.45 15.39 19.71
N GLU A 454 11.48 16.24 19.61
CA GLU A 454 11.70 17.15 18.48
C GLU A 454 13.08 16.95 17.85
N VAL A 455 13.15 16.85 16.51
CA VAL A 455 14.37 16.63 15.73
C VAL A 455 14.58 17.77 14.75
N PHE A 456 15.73 18.44 14.78
CA PHE A 456 16.03 19.60 13.93
C PHE A 456 17.34 19.43 13.15
N ASN A 457 17.34 19.77 11.86
CA ASN A 457 18.56 19.89 11.05
C ASN A 457 19.43 18.60 11.07
N CYS A 458 18.79 17.44 11.18
CA CYS A 458 19.48 16.16 11.30
C CYS A 458 19.54 15.44 9.95
N ARG A 459 20.48 14.51 9.83
CA ARG A 459 20.52 13.53 8.74
C ARG A 459 20.36 12.13 9.30
N ILE A 460 19.31 11.43 8.91
CA ILE A 460 19.00 10.05 9.28
C ILE A 460 19.21 9.20 8.03
N ALA A 461 20.28 8.41 8.01
CA ALA A 461 20.69 7.68 6.82
C ALA A 461 21.00 6.21 7.09
N ASP A 462 20.70 5.34 6.14
CA ASP A 462 21.14 3.93 6.17
C ASP A 462 20.70 3.19 7.45
N CYS A 463 19.55 3.58 8.03
CA CYS A 463 18.99 2.96 9.22
C CYS A 463 17.84 2.03 8.88
N PHE A 464 17.62 1.00 9.70
CA PHE A 464 16.55 0.04 9.44
C PHE A 464 15.91 -0.59 10.67
N SER A 465 14.68 -1.08 10.50
CA SER A 465 14.04 -1.99 11.45
C SER A 465 13.96 -3.41 10.88
N ASP A 466 14.27 -4.41 11.70
CA ASP A 466 14.24 -5.82 11.29
C ASP A 466 12.80 -6.36 11.17
N ASP A 467 11.97 -6.12 12.17
CA ASP A 467 10.64 -6.75 12.34
C ASP A 467 9.63 -5.77 12.94
N GLY A 468 9.61 -4.56 12.39
CA GLY A 468 8.58 -3.55 12.68
C GLY A 468 8.85 -2.23 11.96
N ASP A 469 8.24 -1.15 12.43
CA ASP A 469 7.99 0.04 11.60
C ASP A 469 8.98 1.19 11.81
N GLY A 470 9.09 2.09 10.83
CA GLY A 470 9.90 3.31 10.95
C GLY A 470 11.40 3.03 10.84
N GLY A 471 11.90 2.72 9.63
CA GLY A 471 13.33 2.45 9.41
C GLY A 471 14.22 3.62 9.82
N GLY A 472 13.86 4.83 9.40
CA GLY A 472 14.53 6.07 9.80
C GLY A 472 14.06 6.55 11.18
N MET A 473 12.81 6.99 11.26
CA MET A 473 12.22 7.55 12.50
C MET A 473 10.80 7.03 12.76
N ALA A 474 10.53 6.66 14.01
CA ALA A 474 9.20 6.37 14.50
C ALA A 474 8.77 7.43 15.53
N TYR A 475 7.56 7.98 15.35
CA TYR A 475 6.91 8.98 16.21
C TYR A 475 7.71 10.30 16.38
N GLY A 476 7.10 11.29 17.04
CA GLY A 476 7.70 12.60 17.28
C GLY A 476 7.58 13.59 16.11
N THR A 477 8.30 14.71 16.21
CA THR A 477 8.32 15.77 15.20
C THR A 477 9.73 15.94 14.63
N ILE A 478 9.85 16.11 13.32
CA ILE A 478 11.11 16.35 12.62
C ILE A 478 11.04 17.56 11.70
N HIS A 479 12.10 18.35 11.67
CA HIS A 479 12.19 19.64 11.01
C HIS A 479 13.49 19.77 10.22
N ASN A 480 13.43 20.33 9.00
CA ASN A 480 14.59 20.73 8.20
C ASN A 480 15.65 19.62 8.08
N SER A 481 15.23 18.38 7.91
CA SER A 481 16.09 17.20 8.05
C SER A 481 16.06 16.33 6.79
N GLU A 482 17.14 15.57 6.61
CA GLU A 482 17.31 14.61 5.53
C GLU A 482 17.07 13.19 6.06
N ILE A 483 16.15 12.45 5.45
CA ILE A 483 15.82 11.06 5.78
C ILE A 483 16.09 10.22 4.53
N ILE A 484 17.25 9.55 4.50
CA ILE A 484 17.83 9.00 3.27
C ILE A 484 18.12 7.50 3.39
N ASN A 485 17.70 6.70 2.41
CA ASN A 485 18.10 5.29 2.30
C ASN A 485 17.81 4.45 3.56
N ASN A 486 16.71 4.77 4.26
CA ASN A 486 16.25 3.98 5.40
C ASN A 486 15.23 2.94 4.96
N TYR A 487 15.17 1.80 5.64
CA TYR A 487 14.29 0.72 5.22
C TYR A 487 13.74 -0.12 6.36
N VAL A 488 12.68 -0.87 6.08
CA VAL A 488 12.21 -1.97 6.93
C VAL A 488 12.44 -3.28 6.19
N ASP A 489 12.96 -4.31 6.88
CA ASP A 489 13.43 -5.54 6.22
C ASP A 489 12.31 -6.56 5.94
N THR A 490 11.18 -6.43 6.65
CA THR A 490 10.03 -7.34 6.54
C THR A 490 8.95 -6.82 5.58
N GLN A 491 8.23 -7.76 4.95
CA GLN A 491 7.24 -7.48 3.90
C GLN A 491 5.91 -6.88 4.39
N ASP A 492 5.70 -6.76 5.69
CA ASP A 492 4.43 -6.31 6.30
C ASP A 492 4.59 -5.03 7.15
N CYS A 493 5.74 -4.38 7.08
CA CYS A 493 6.07 -3.23 7.93
C CYS A 493 6.00 -1.89 7.19
N ASP A 494 5.72 -0.86 7.96
CA ASP A 494 5.32 0.46 7.48
C ASP A 494 6.44 1.50 7.67
N GLY A 495 6.50 2.48 6.77
CA GLY A 495 7.26 3.72 6.97
C GLY A 495 8.76 3.55 6.89
N GLY A 496 9.32 3.40 5.69
CA GLY A 496 10.76 3.23 5.50
C GLY A 496 11.55 4.43 6.02
N GLY A 497 11.10 5.63 5.64
CA GLY A 497 11.64 6.89 6.15
C GLY A 497 11.06 7.23 7.53
N ILE A 498 9.77 7.56 7.58
CA ILE A 498 9.07 7.94 8.82
C ILE A 498 7.77 7.16 9.05
N TYR A 499 7.47 6.87 10.32
CA TYR A 499 6.27 6.18 10.77
C TYR A 499 5.61 6.89 11.96
N HIS A 500 4.30 7.17 11.88
CA HIS A 500 3.55 7.91 12.91
C HIS A 500 4.20 9.23 13.39
N ALA A 501 4.98 9.88 12.52
CA ALA A 501 5.71 11.11 12.83
C ALA A 501 5.08 12.32 12.13
N THR A 502 5.48 13.51 12.56
CA THR A 502 5.18 14.76 11.85
C THR A 502 6.46 15.36 11.29
N ALA A 503 6.51 15.60 9.98
CA ALA A 503 7.67 16.16 9.29
C ALA A 503 7.37 17.55 8.71
N TYR A 504 8.33 18.47 8.86
CA TYR A 504 8.29 19.82 8.31
C TYR A 504 9.57 20.12 7.53
N TYR A 505 9.46 20.59 6.29
CA TYR A 505 10.62 21.01 5.49
C TYR A 505 11.70 19.92 5.37
N CYS A 506 11.29 18.65 5.24
CA CYS A 506 12.21 17.52 5.21
C CYS A 506 12.37 16.96 3.79
N ASP A 507 13.58 16.49 3.50
CA ASP A 507 13.89 15.72 2.30
C ASP A 507 13.86 14.23 2.65
N ILE A 508 12.87 13.50 2.12
CA ILE A 508 12.64 12.09 2.39
C ILE A 508 12.93 11.31 1.10
N ILE A 509 14.12 10.72 1.03
CA ILE A 509 14.72 10.25 -0.23
C ILE A 509 15.15 8.78 -0.16
N SER A 510 14.81 8.01 -1.19
CA SER A 510 15.30 6.63 -1.38
C SER A 510 15.01 5.66 -0.24
N ASN A 511 13.96 5.90 0.54
CA ASN A 511 13.56 5.01 1.63
C ASN A 511 12.66 3.87 1.12
N ARG A 512 12.63 2.74 1.83
CA ARG A 512 11.95 1.52 1.38
C ARG A 512 11.09 0.86 2.48
N ALA A 513 9.84 0.52 2.17
CA ALA A 513 8.99 -0.27 3.06
C ALA A 513 7.93 -1.09 2.33
N ALA A 514 7.10 -1.86 3.05
CA ALA A 514 5.93 -2.48 2.44
C ALA A 514 4.84 -1.43 2.15
N TYR A 515 4.56 -0.56 3.13
CA TYR A 515 3.61 0.53 2.99
C TYR A 515 4.28 1.85 3.36
N GLY A 516 4.16 2.87 2.49
CA GLY A 516 4.70 4.20 2.77
C GLY A 516 6.22 4.22 2.77
N GLY A 517 6.85 4.08 1.59
CA GLY A 517 8.31 4.00 1.47
C GLY A 517 8.98 5.22 2.11
N GLY A 518 8.49 6.42 1.79
CA GLY A 518 8.88 7.66 2.45
C GLY A 518 8.22 7.85 3.81
N ALA A 519 6.89 7.82 3.86
CA ALA A 519 6.13 8.04 5.08
C ALA A 519 4.88 7.14 5.18
N ALA A 520 4.64 6.59 6.36
CA ALA A 520 3.41 5.86 6.68
C ALA A 520 2.73 6.42 7.93
N TRP A 521 1.40 6.58 7.88
CA TRP A 521 0.57 7.05 9.00
C TRP A 521 1.06 8.36 9.63
N SER A 522 1.71 9.18 8.81
CA SER A 522 2.47 10.36 9.22
C SER A 522 1.89 11.61 8.57
N ARG A 523 2.25 12.77 9.13
CA ARG A 523 1.93 14.09 8.57
C ARG A 523 3.19 14.71 8.00
N ALA A 524 3.12 15.22 6.78
CA ALA A 524 4.22 15.95 6.16
C ALA A 524 3.76 17.33 5.67
N GLU A 525 4.57 18.36 5.93
CA GLU A 525 4.31 19.72 5.45
C GLU A 525 5.58 20.32 4.84
N TYR A 526 5.47 20.84 3.61
CA TYR A 526 6.63 21.42 2.91
C TYR A 526 7.77 20.43 2.68
N CYS A 527 7.46 19.14 2.58
CA CYS A 527 8.45 18.07 2.44
C CYS A 527 8.59 17.59 0.99
N ASN A 528 9.80 17.18 0.64
CA ASN A 528 10.11 16.57 -0.66
C ASN A 528 10.22 15.05 -0.50
N PHE A 529 9.44 14.30 -1.27
CA PHE A 529 9.47 12.84 -1.30
C PHE A 529 10.01 12.38 -2.65
N ARG A 530 11.23 11.84 -2.68
CA ARG A 530 11.86 11.41 -3.95
C ARG A 530 12.43 10.00 -3.90
N TYR A 531 12.24 9.26 -4.98
CA TYR A 531 12.86 7.94 -5.19
C TYR A 531 12.57 6.90 -4.10
N ASN A 532 11.52 7.09 -3.29
CA ASN A 532 11.13 6.12 -2.28
C ASN A 532 10.40 4.94 -2.93
N GLU A 533 10.54 3.75 -2.35
CA GLU A 533 9.98 2.51 -2.89
C GLU A 533 9.09 1.80 -1.86
N ALA A 534 7.90 1.36 -2.29
CA ALA A 534 7.03 0.53 -1.45
C ALA A 534 6.23 -0.51 -2.23
N THR A 535 5.52 -1.40 -1.54
CA THR A 535 4.45 -2.19 -2.16
C THR A 535 3.26 -1.28 -2.49
N TYR A 536 2.87 -0.43 -1.54
CA TYR A 536 1.85 0.61 -1.72
C TYR A 536 2.31 1.95 -1.15
N GLY A 537 2.00 3.05 -1.84
CA GLY A 537 2.35 4.38 -1.35
C GLY A 537 3.86 4.60 -1.35
N GLY A 538 4.50 4.63 -2.52
CA GLY A 538 5.96 4.79 -2.61
C GLY A 538 6.45 6.02 -1.83
N GLY A 539 5.79 7.17 -2.05
CA GLY A 539 5.99 8.37 -1.25
C GLY A 539 5.29 8.30 0.11
N ILE A 540 3.95 8.34 0.10
CA ILE A 540 3.12 8.45 1.32
C ILE A 540 2.03 7.37 1.37
N PHE A 541 1.82 6.80 2.56
CA PHE A 541 0.73 5.87 2.86
C PHE A 541 -0.05 6.25 4.13
N GLY A 542 -1.38 6.10 4.09
CA GLY A 542 -2.25 6.16 5.27
C GLY A 542 -3.09 7.44 5.40
N ASP A 543 -4.28 7.31 5.99
CA ASP A 543 -5.40 8.28 5.87
C ASP A 543 -5.59 9.18 7.09
N THR A 544 -4.78 8.97 8.13
CA THR A 544 -5.02 9.54 9.45
C THR A 544 -4.82 11.05 9.47
N TYR A 545 -3.83 11.57 8.74
CA TYR A 545 -3.44 12.98 8.80
C TYR A 545 -3.30 13.58 7.40
N TRP A 546 -3.64 14.87 7.27
CA TRP A 546 -3.41 15.64 6.05
C TRP A 546 -1.93 15.98 5.93
N SER A 547 -1.32 15.56 4.82
CA SER A 547 -0.04 16.12 4.37
C SER A 547 -0.29 17.23 3.36
N LYS A 548 0.54 18.29 3.37
CA LYS A 548 0.28 19.47 2.52
C LYS A 548 1.54 20.17 2.06
N ASN A 549 1.44 20.87 0.93
CA ASN A 549 2.55 21.61 0.34
C ASN A 549 3.77 20.70 0.08
N CYS A 550 3.53 19.43 -0.26
CA CYS A 550 4.59 18.45 -0.49
C CYS A 550 4.92 18.31 -1.97
N ASP A 551 6.19 18.04 -2.27
CA ASP A 551 6.66 17.69 -3.61
C ASP A 551 6.96 16.20 -3.71
N ILE A 552 6.07 15.42 -4.32
CA ILE A 552 6.12 13.95 -4.34
C ILE A 552 6.46 13.47 -5.74
N ARG A 553 7.74 13.11 -5.98
CA ARG A 553 8.21 12.73 -7.32
C ARG A 553 9.06 11.48 -7.39
N TYR A 554 9.01 10.80 -8.54
CA TYR A 554 9.89 9.67 -8.85
C TYR A 554 9.82 8.51 -7.85
N ASN A 555 8.75 8.42 -7.07
CA ASN A 555 8.54 7.32 -6.14
C ASN A 555 7.92 6.13 -6.86
N ILE A 556 8.20 4.93 -6.34
CA ILE A 556 7.83 3.67 -6.96
C ILE A 556 6.97 2.88 -5.98
N ALA A 557 5.80 2.44 -6.44
CA ALA A 557 5.03 1.39 -5.79
C ALA A 557 5.07 0.13 -6.64
N TYR A 558 5.31 -1.03 -6.03
CA TYR A 558 5.26 -2.30 -6.74
C TYR A 558 3.83 -2.59 -7.23
N ASN A 559 2.84 -2.38 -6.37
CA ASN A 559 1.43 -2.58 -6.70
C ASN A 559 0.77 -1.26 -7.13
N GLY A 560 0.53 -0.33 -6.21
CA GLY A 560 -0.18 0.91 -6.56
C GLY A 560 0.00 2.08 -5.60
N GLY A 561 -0.36 3.28 -6.08
CA GLY A 561 -0.10 4.56 -5.41
C GLY A 561 1.39 4.87 -5.38
N GLY A 562 2.04 4.98 -6.55
CA GLY A 562 3.47 5.27 -6.63
C GLY A 562 3.85 6.52 -5.83
N GLY A 563 3.08 7.59 -5.97
CA GLY A 563 3.23 8.80 -5.16
C GLY A 563 2.57 8.63 -3.79
N ALA A 564 1.26 8.37 -3.77
CA ALA A 564 0.49 8.25 -2.54
C ALA A 564 -0.61 7.17 -2.60
N ALA A 565 -0.81 6.44 -1.51
CA ALA A 565 -1.88 5.45 -1.38
C ALA A 565 -2.61 5.60 -0.05
N GLN A 566 -3.94 5.55 -0.06
CA GLN A 566 -4.76 5.72 1.14
C GLN A 566 -4.44 7.02 1.90
N ALA A 567 -4.00 8.05 1.19
CA ALA A 567 -3.49 9.27 1.79
C ALA A 567 -4.50 10.42 1.72
N ARG A 568 -4.25 11.45 2.53
CA ARG A 568 -4.89 12.76 2.43
C ARG A 568 -3.86 13.82 2.10
N LEU A 569 -3.95 14.42 0.92
CA LEU A 569 -3.02 15.47 0.47
C LEU A 569 -3.76 16.76 0.15
N SER A 570 -3.18 17.90 0.50
CA SER A 570 -3.61 19.19 -0.03
C SER A 570 -2.47 20.00 -0.64
N ASN A 571 -2.76 20.82 -1.64
CA ASN A 571 -1.82 21.84 -2.15
C ASN A 571 -0.46 21.23 -2.56
N SER A 572 -0.45 20.02 -3.13
CA SER A 572 0.78 19.22 -3.32
C SER A 572 0.99 18.81 -4.77
N VAL A 573 2.26 18.58 -5.14
CA VAL A 573 2.66 18.04 -6.44
C VAL A 573 2.81 16.54 -6.34
N VAL A 574 2.22 15.80 -7.28
CA VAL A 574 2.40 14.36 -7.44
C VAL A 574 2.85 14.10 -8.87
N HIS A 575 4.16 14.00 -9.09
CA HIS A 575 4.74 14.03 -10.43
C HIS A 575 5.68 12.85 -10.73
N ALA A 576 5.55 12.22 -11.89
CA ALA A 576 6.46 11.18 -12.36
C ALA A 576 6.65 9.97 -11.41
N ASN A 577 5.62 9.61 -10.66
CA ASN A 577 5.62 8.41 -9.82
C ASN A 577 5.13 7.19 -10.61
N THR A 578 5.57 5.99 -10.22
CA THR A 578 5.30 4.76 -10.97
C THR A 578 4.66 3.68 -10.11
N ALA A 579 3.59 3.04 -10.61
CA ALA A 579 3.04 1.79 -10.12
C ALA A 579 3.41 0.65 -11.09
N ARG A 580 4.32 -0.25 -10.69
CA ARG A 580 4.97 -1.22 -11.60
C ARG A 580 4.06 -2.33 -12.09
N THR A 581 3.15 -2.84 -11.27
CA THR A 581 2.36 -4.05 -11.61
C THR A 581 0.84 -3.84 -11.59
N GLU A 582 0.33 -2.87 -10.83
CA GLU A 582 -1.11 -2.57 -10.77
C GLU A 582 -1.45 -1.13 -11.22
N ARG A 583 -2.18 -0.40 -10.38
CA ARG A 583 -3.01 0.78 -10.72
C ARG A 583 -2.66 1.97 -9.83
N GLY A 584 -2.97 3.18 -10.28
CA GLY A 584 -2.75 4.39 -9.47
C GLY A 584 -1.28 4.81 -9.44
N GLY A 585 -0.70 5.19 -10.59
CA GLY A 585 0.72 5.58 -10.65
C GLY A 585 1.04 6.75 -9.72
N GLY A 586 0.20 7.78 -9.72
CA GLY A 586 0.29 8.94 -8.83
C GLY A 586 -0.38 8.63 -7.51
N THR A 587 -1.70 8.42 -7.53
CA THR A 587 -2.50 8.25 -6.31
C THR A 587 -3.43 7.04 -6.34
N ARG A 588 -3.74 6.49 -5.15
CA ARG A 588 -4.65 5.35 -4.97
C ARG A 588 -5.52 5.52 -3.71
N TYR A 589 -6.83 5.33 -3.80
CA TYR A 589 -7.78 5.25 -2.67
C TYR A 589 -7.63 6.35 -1.59
N GLY A 590 -7.63 7.64 -1.96
CA GLY A 590 -7.46 8.72 -0.98
C GLY A 590 -8.26 9.98 -1.31
N THR A 591 -8.09 11.01 -0.49
CA THR A 591 -8.72 12.33 -0.66
C THR A 591 -7.65 13.37 -0.95
N TYR A 592 -7.80 14.11 -2.05
CA TYR A 592 -6.78 15.03 -2.55
C TYR A 592 -7.42 16.36 -2.91
N TYR A 593 -6.94 17.44 -2.29
CA TYR A 593 -7.42 18.80 -2.57
C TYR A 593 -6.31 19.63 -3.19
N ASN A 594 -6.62 20.46 -4.20
CA ASN A 594 -5.64 21.39 -4.76
C ASN A 594 -4.31 20.71 -5.15
N CYS A 595 -4.35 19.51 -5.73
CA CYS A 595 -3.13 18.78 -6.10
C CYS A 595 -2.90 18.84 -7.60
N THR A 596 -1.64 18.96 -8.02
CA THR A 596 -1.24 18.85 -9.43
C THR A 596 -0.59 17.49 -9.66
N ILE A 597 -1.25 16.63 -10.43
CA ILE A 597 -0.92 15.22 -10.62
C ILE A 597 -0.55 14.98 -12.08
N THR A 598 0.75 14.86 -12.36
CA THR A 598 1.26 14.79 -13.75
C THR A 598 2.32 13.73 -13.99
N TYR A 599 2.39 13.21 -15.21
CA TYR A 599 3.44 12.27 -15.64
C TYR A 599 3.58 10.97 -14.85
N ASN A 600 2.58 10.62 -14.04
CA ASN A 600 2.61 9.38 -13.30
C ASN A 600 2.25 8.21 -14.21
N ARG A 601 2.84 7.03 -13.96
CA ARG A 601 2.72 5.83 -14.80
C ARG A 601 2.14 4.66 -14.01
N SER A 602 1.17 3.96 -14.59
CA SER A 602 0.69 2.67 -14.09
C SER A 602 0.82 1.57 -15.14
N HIS A 603 0.95 0.32 -14.70
CA HIS A 603 0.86 -0.81 -15.63
C HIS A 603 -0.59 -1.04 -16.14
N ARG A 604 -1.59 -0.92 -15.25
CA ARG A 604 -2.99 -1.23 -15.57
C ARG A 604 -3.89 -0.05 -15.86
N ASP A 605 -4.30 0.70 -14.83
CA ASP A 605 -5.31 1.76 -14.94
C ASP A 605 -5.00 2.93 -14.00
N GLY A 606 -5.42 4.14 -14.39
CA GLY A 606 -5.33 5.31 -13.54
C GLY A 606 -3.89 5.69 -13.23
N GLY A 607 -3.08 5.92 -14.28
CA GLY A 607 -1.72 6.45 -14.15
C GLY A 607 -1.66 7.66 -13.21
N GLY A 608 -2.60 8.59 -13.31
CA GLY A 608 -2.75 9.70 -12.36
C GLY A 608 -3.38 9.27 -11.04
N SER A 609 -4.63 8.77 -11.07
CA SER A 609 -5.40 8.42 -9.87
C SER A 609 -6.28 7.17 -10.04
N TYR A 610 -6.34 6.33 -9.01
CA TYR A 610 -7.21 5.15 -8.95
C TYR A 610 -8.14 5.20 -7.73
N TYR A 611 -9.46 5.32 -7.97
CA TYR A 611 -10.51 5.44 -6.92
C TYR A 611 -10.23 6.54 -5.88
N GLY A 612 -9.76 7.71 -6.32
CA GLY A 612 -9.57 8.87 -5.45
C GLY A 612 -10.78 9.81 -5.41
N GLU A 613 -10.84 10.63 -4.37
CA GLU A 613 -11.66 11.84 -4.27
C GLU A 613 -10.76 13.05 -4.56
N LEU A 614 -10.94 13.70 -5.71
CA LEU A 614 -10.05 14.75 -6.22
C LEU A 614 -10.83 16.04 -6.43
N ASP A 615 -10.67 16.98 -5.51
CA ASP A 615 -11.34 18.29 -5.59
C ASP A 615 -10.32 19.41 -5.84
N ASN A 616 -10.62 20.35 -6.73
CA ASN A 616 -9.69 21.39 -7.17
C ASN A 616 -8.34 20.85 -7.70
N CYS A 617 -8.29 19.65 -8.27
CA CYS A 617 -7.03 19.04 -8.72
C CYS A 617 -6.80 19.17 -10.23
N ILE A 618 -5.53 19.26 -10.65
CA ILE A 618 -5.12 19.09 -12.05
C ILE A 618 -4.61 17.66 -12.23
N VAL A 619 -5.11 16.93 -13.24
CA VAL A 619 -4.68 15.55 -13.55
C VAL A 619 -4.45 15.40 -15.06
N TYR A 620 -3.18 15.51 -15.48
CA TYR A 620 -2.78 15.56 -16.90
C TYR A 620 -1.47 14.83 -17.18
N TYR A 621 -1.23 14.46 -18.45
CA TYR A 621 0.02 13.82 -18.91
C TYR A 621 0.39 12.50 -18.21
N ASN A 622 -0.54 11.89 -17.49
CA ASN A 622 -0.29 10.59 -16.88
C ASN A 622 -0.46 9.49 -17.94
N SER A 623 0.12 8.32 -17.68
CA SER A 623 0.18 7.21 -18.64
C SER A 623 -0.23 5.87 -18.00
N SER A 624 -0.86 5.02 -18.79
CA SER A 624 -1.07 3.61 -18.45
C SER A 624 -0.61 2.71 -19.59
N GLU A 625 0.05 1.59 -19.27
CA GLU A 625 0.64 0.71 -20.29
C GLU A 625 -0.38 -0.17 -21.02
N THR A 626 -1.46 -0.57 -20.34
CA THR A 626 -2.39 -1.56 -20.87
C THR A 626 -3.79 -1.01 -21.17
N THR A 627 -4.09 0.24 -20.78
CA THR A 627 -5.40 0.86 -21.03
C THR A 627 -5.30 2.31 -21.42
N THR A 628 -6.38 2.85 -22.01
CA THR A 628 -6.50 4.26 -22.41
C THR A 628 -6.85 5.20 -21.26
N SER A 629 -7.20 4.66 -20.08
CA SER A 629 -7.63 5.42 -18.90
C SER A 629 -6.43 5.89 -18.08
N SER A 630 -5.62 6.75 -18.68
CA SER A 630 -4.31 7.13 -18.14
C SER A 630 -4.38 8.15 -17.00
N ASN A 631 -5.27 9.15 -17.06
CA ASN A 631 -5.34 10.17 -16.01
C ASN A 631 -6.09 9.66 -14.77
N PHE A 632 -7.14 8.86 -14.94
CA PHE A 632 -7.86 8.30 -13.81
C PHE A 632 -8.59 7.01 -14.15
N TYR A 633 -8.93 6.26 -13.10
CA TYR A 633 -9.90 5.17 -13.18
C TYR A 633 -10.81 5.20 -11.95
N SER A 634 -12.09 5.54 -12.18
CA SER A 634 -13.10 5.74 -11.15
C SER A 634 -12.74 6.83 -10.12
N GLY A 635 -13.69 7.16 -9.24
CA GLY A 635 -13.52 8.16 -8.18
C GLY A 635 -14.59 9.25 -8.22
N VAL A 636 -14.34 10.32 -7.46
CA VAL A 636 -15.20 11.51 -7.39
C VAL A 636 -14.34 12.73 -7.64
N TYR A 637 -14.75 13.59 -8.58
CA TYR A 637 -13.97 14.75 -8.99
C TYR A 637 -14.87 15.98 -9.01
N ASN A 638 -14.53 17.04 -8.29
CA ASN A 638 -15.23 18.32 -8.40
C ASN A 638 -14.24 19.48 -8.57
N TYR A 639 -14.60 20.45 -9.39
CA TYR A 639 -13.77 21.62 -9.69
C TYR A 639 -12.36 21.22 -10.14
N SER A 640 -12.21 20.07 -10.79
CA SER A 640 -10.93 19.50 -11.19
C SER A 640 -10.70 19.62 -12.71
N CYS A 641 -9.44 19.77 -13.11
CA CYS A 641 -9.02 19.86 -14.49
C CYS A 641 -8.43 18.52 -14.95
N THR A 642 -9.12 17.80 -15.83
CA THR A 642 -8.68 16.49 -16.32
C THR A 642 -9.24 16.16 -17.71
N LEU A 643 -8.52 15.35 -18.47
CA LEU A 643 -8.96 14.81 -19.76
C LEU A 643 -8.79 13.28 -19.77
N PRO A 644 -9.82 12.46 -20.10
CA PRO A 644 -11.18 12.84 -20.48
C PRO A 644 -11.98 13.49 -19.33
N ALA A 645 -13.14 14.09 -19.62
CA ALA A 645 -14.01 14.68 -18.60
C ALA A 645 -14.44 13.63 -17.54
N HIS A 646 -14.38 13.98 -16.26
CA HIS A 646 -14.93 13.18 -15.17
C HIS A 646 -16.31 13.70 -14.74
N SER A 647 -17.20 12.79 -14.34
CA SER A 647 -18.49 13.16 -13.73
C SER A 647 -18.28 13.91 -12.41
N GLY A 648 -19.06 14.98 -12.20
CA GLY A 648 -18.98 15.83 -11.01
C GLY A 648 -19.19 17.30 -11.34
N THR A 649 -19.17 18.16 -10.33
CA THR A 649 -19.52 19.59 -10.50
C THR A 649 -18.27 20.41 -10.80
N GLY A 650 -18.33 21.33 -11.77
CA GLY A 650 -17.28 22.33 -11.98
C GLY A 650 -16.00 21.82 -12.65
N ASN A 651 -15.95 20.57 -13.12
CA ASN A 651 -14.77 20.04 -13.81
C ASN A 651 -14.57 20.68 -15.19
N ILE A 652 -13.31 20.86 -15.58
CA ILE A 652 -12.92 21.38 -16.91
C ILE A 652 -11.95 20.41 -17.62
N THR A 653 -11.93 20.46 -18.95
CA THR A 653 -11.08 19.60 -19.80
C THR A 653 -10.11 20.40 -20.67
N ASN A 654 -10.00 21.70 -20.44
CA ASN A 654 -9.02 22.53 -21.14
C ASN A 654 -7.62 22.15 -20.67
N GLU A 655 -6.66 22.22 -21.58
CA GLU A 655 -5.24 22.08 -21.27
C GLU A 655 -4.86 23.05 -20.12
N PRO A 656 -4.35 22.55 -18.98
CA PRO A 656 -4.08 23.36 -17.79
C PRO A 656 -3.00 24.44 -17.99
N GLN A 657 -2.25 24.39 -19.08
CA GLN A 657 -1.19 25.35 -19.38
C GLN A 657 -0.16 25.49 -18.25
N LEU A 658 0.34 24.35 -17.79
CA LEU A 658 1.37 24.25 -16.77
C LEU A 658 2.72 24.75 -17.30
N VAL A 659 3.46 25.48 -16.47
CA VAL A 659 4.80 26.01 -16.76
C VAL A 659 5.90 25.30 -15.97
N SER A 660 5.51 24.59 -14.92
CA SER A 660 6.26 23.49 -14.31
C SER A 660 5.26 22.48 -13.75
N CYS A 661 5.71 21.35 -13.22
CA CYS A 661 4.83 20.38 -12.58
C CYS A 661 4.07 20.90 -11.34
N GLY A 662 4.51 22.03 -10.77
CA GLY A 662 3.88 22.67 -9.62
C GLY A 662 3.22 24.02 -9.90
N HIS A 663 3.39 24.60 -11.09
CA HIS A 663 2.96 25.98 -11.36
C HIS A 663 2.20 26.11 -12.68
N ILE A 664 1.16 26.94 -12.69
CA ILE A 664 0.35 27.28 -13.86
C ILE A 664 0.79 28.60 -14.48
N SER A 665 0.50 28.82 -15.77
CA SER A 665 0.71 30.15 -16.37
C SER A 665 -0.44 31.11 -16.01
N ALA A 666 -0.18 32.43 -16.09
CA ALA A 666 -1.22 33.45 -15.92
C ALA A 666 -2.37 33.36 -16.96
N ALA A 667 -2.14 32.69 -18.09
CA ALA A 667 -3.15 32.45 -19.13
C ALA A 667 -3.94 31.14 -18.92
N SER A 668 -3.60 30.38 -17.87
CA SER A 668 -4.19 29.07 -17.63
C SER A 668 -5.71 29.16 -17.43
N PRO A 669 -6.49 28.23 -18.02
CA PRO A 669 -7.93 28.13 -17.78
C PRO A 669 -8.26 27.67 -16.35
N CYS A 670 -7.26 27.20 -15.58
CA CYS A 670 -7.43 26.81 -14.19
C CYS A 670 -7.52 28.01 -13.24
N VAL A 671 -7.07 29.20 -13.67
CA VAL A 671 -7.08 30.41 -12.83
C VAL A 671 -8.50 30.83 -12.50
N GLY A 672 -8.83 30.88 -11.20
CA GLY A 672 -10.15 31.28 -10.71
C GLY A 672 -11.30 30.32 -11.05
N ALA A 673 -11.01 29.08 -11.45
CA ALA A 673 -12.01 28.08 -11.81
C ALA A 673 -12.36 27.12 -10.65
N GLY A 674 -11.61 27.17 -9.54
CA GLY A 674 -11.75 26.30 -8.39
C GLY A 674 -12.84 26.74 -7.41
N SER A 675 -13.04 25.93 -6.38
CA SER A 675 -13.98 26.18 -5.28
C SER A 675 -13.25 26.47 -3.97
N ALA A 676 -13.63 27.57 -3.29
CA ALA A 676 -13.08 27.96 -2.00
C ALA A 676 -13.33 26.93 -0.88
N SER A 677 -14.26 25.97 -1.07
CA SER A 677 -14.54 24.91 -0.09
C SER A 677 -13.37 23.94 0.08
N TYR A 678 -12.49 23.81 -0.92
CA TYR A 678 -11.37 22.86 -0.91
C TYR A 678 -10.01 23.56 -0.82
N ALA A 679 -10.00 24.90 -0.89
CA ALA A 679 -8.80 25.70 -0.71
C ALA A 679 -8.60 26.08 0.76
N HIS A 680 -7.53 25.54 1.36
CA HIS A 680 -7.22 25.74 2.77
C HIS A 680 -5.75 26.11 2.96
N GLY A 681 -5.51 27.02 3.90
CA GLY A 681 -4.17 27.50 4.21
C GLY A 681 -3.61 28.34 3.06
N THR A 682 -2.40 28.00 2.64
CA THR A 682 -1.66 28.64 1.55
C THR A 682 -1.40 27.64 0.44
N ASP A 683 -1.10 28.11 -0.77
CA ASP A 683 -0.69 27.27 -1.89
C ASP A 683 0.71 26.65 -1.68
N ILE A 684 1.20 25.96 -2.73
CA ILE A 684 2.50 25.26 -2.72
C ILE A 684 3.68 26.20 -2.38
N ASP A 685 3.53 27.49 -2.63
CA ASP A 685 4.56 28.50 -2.44
C ASP A 685 4.39 29.33 -1.17
N GLY A 686 3.34 29.05 -0.39
CA GLY A 686 3.04 29.77 0.84
C GLY A 686 2.21 31.04 0.62
N GLU A 687 1.61 31.23 -0.54
CA GLU A 687 0.77 32.37 -0.89
C GLU A 687 -0.72 32.09 -0.62
N SER A 688 -1.53 33.16 -0.53
CA SER A 688 -2.93 33.05 -0.11
C SER A 688 -3.86 32.83 -1.31
N TRP A 689 -4.67 31.78 -1.27
CA TRP A 689 -5.67 31.48 -2.30
C TRP A 689 -6.59 32.66 -2.66
N ASN A 690 -6.84 32.85 -3.95
CA ASN A 690 -7.84 33.79 -4.44
C ASN A 690 -9.26 33.26 -4.21
N ASN A 691 -10.28 34.10 -4.44
CA ASN A 691 -11.68 33.69 -4.37
C ASN A 691 -12.47 34.20 -5.58
N PRO A 692 -12.86 33.32 -6.54
CA PRO A 692 -12.61 31.88 -6.56
C PRO A 692 -11.11 31.52 -6.70
N PRO A 693 -10.65 30.40 -6.11
CA PRO A 693 -9.25 29.97 -6.21
C PRO A 693 -8.93 29.36 -7.57
N SER A 694 -7.65 29.22 -7.87
CA SER A 694 -7.16 28.41 -8.98
C SER A 694 -7.37 26.90 -8.73
N ILE A 695 -7.52 26.12 -9.80
CA ILE A 695 -7.48 24.65 -9.76
C ILE A 695 -6.01 24.21 -9.81
N GLY A 696 -5.62 23.25 -8.97
CA GLY A 696 -4.24 22.78 -8.82
C GLY A 696 -3.61 23.25 -7.51
N CYS A 697 -2.29 23.03 -7.36
CA CYS A 697 -1.55 23.36 -6.14
C CYS A 697 -1.03 24.79 -6.05
N ASP A 698 -1.19 25.58 -7.11
CA ASP A 698 -0.59 26.91 -7.28
C ASP A 698 -1.66 27.97 -7.56
N GLU A 699 -1.47 29.15 -6.99
CA GLU A 699 -2.31 30.32 -7.20
C GLU A 699 -1.48 31.46 -7.81
N ILE A 700 -1.95 32.02 -8.93
CA ILE A 700 -1.20 33.08 -9.60
C ILE A 700 -1.41 34.41 -8.88
N HIS A 701 -0.33 34.91 -8.27
CA HIS A 701 -0.23 36.26 -7.76
C HIS A 701 0.53 37.17 -8.73
N THR A 702 0.06 38.42 -8.87
CA THR A 702 0.65 39.43 -9.77
C THR A 702 1.97 40.04 -9.25
N GLY A 703 2.63 39.37 -8.31
CA GLY A 703 3.93 39.75 -7.76
C GLY A 703 5.11 39.27 -8.61
N SER A 704 6.32 39.60 -8.16
CA SER A 704 7.58 39.25 -8.84
C SER A 704 7.89 37.76 -8.78
N ILE A 705 7.56 37.01 -9.84
CA ILE A 705 7.97 35.60 -10.01
C ILE A 705 9.49 35.57 -10.24
N THR A 706 10.25 35.17 -9.23
CA THR A 706 11.73 35.27 -9.18
C THR A 706 12.37 33.97 -8.67
N GLY A 707 13.70 33.86 -8.78
CA GLY A 707 14.47 32.72 -8.31
C GLY A 707 15.14 31.94 -9.45
N ASP A 708 16.01 31.00 -9.09
CA ASP A 708 16.73 30.17 -10.04
C ASP A 708 15.79 29.19 -10.77
N LEU A 709 16.10 28.87 -12.02
CA LEU A 709 15.40 27.89 -12.85
C LEU A 709 16.34 26.77 -13.29
N SER A 710 15.82 25.54 -13.32
CA SER A 710 16.45 24.40 -13.99
C SER A 710 15.49 23.88 -15.06
N VAL A 711 16.01 23.64 -16.26
CA VAL A 711 15.24 23.19 -17.43
C VAL A 711 15.93 21.99 -18.04
N ALA A 712 15.17 20.94 -18.34
CA ALA A 712 15.61 19.80 -19.12
C ALA A 712 14.55 19.42 -20.15
N VAL A 713 14.99 19.02 -21.35
CA VAL A 713 14.13 18.44 -22.40
C VAL A 713 14.45 16.97 -22.59
N SER A 714 13.41 16.15 -22.77
CA SER A 714 13.55 14.72 -23.09
C SER A 714 12.63 14.30 -24.23
N THR A 715 13.06 13.29 -24.99
CA THR A 715 12.30 12.62 -26.05
C THR A 715 12.74 11.16 -26.13
N ASP A 716 11.85 10.27 -26.58
CA ASP A 716 12.14 8.84 -26.72
C ASP A 716 13.06 8.56 -27.92
N HIS A 717 13.02 9.40 -28.96
CA HIS A 717 13.74 9.20 -30.21
C HIS A 717 14.29 10.52 -30.77
N THR A 718 15.57 10.53 -31.13
CA THR A 718 16.20 11.67 -31.83
C THR A 718 16.29 11.46 -33.34
N LEU A 719 16.00 10.26 -33.84
CA LEU A 719 15.83 9.99 -35.27
C LEU A 719 14.33 9.90 -35.57
N ILE A 720 13.83 10.81 -36.41
CA ILE A 720 12.40 11.00 -36.67
C ILE A 720 12.13 10.83 -38.16
N TYR A 721 11.10 10.06 -38.52
CA TYR A 721 10.67 9.96 -39.91
C TYR A 721 9.84 11.17 -40.32
N LEU A 722 10.04 11.64 -41.54
CA LEU A 722 9.31 12.75 -42.13
C LEU A 722 7.80 12.53 -42.02
N GLY A 723 7.06 13.53 -41.51
CA GLY A 723 5.61 13.43 -41.29
C GLY A 723 5.19 12.63 -40.05
N SER A 724 6.10 11.92 -39.37
CA SER A 724 5.78 11.20 -38.13
C SER A 724 5.82 12.14 -36.91
N PRO A 725 4.86 12.01 -35.97
CA PRO A 725 4.85 12.80 -34.75
C PRO A 725 5.96 12.34 -33.79
N ALA A 726 6.67 13.30 -33.20
CA ALA A 726 7.57 13.07 -32.08
C ALA A 726 7.12 13.83 -30.84
N GLU A 727 7.23 13.18 -29.69
CA GLU A 727 6.86 13.73 -28.40
C GLU A 727 8.08 14.27 -27.65
N PHE A 728 7.90 15.43 -27.01
CA PHE A 728 8.91 16.07 -26.16
C PHE A 728 8.30 16.41 -24.82
N ARG A 729 9.06 16.20 -23.75
CA ARG A 729 8.63 16.43 -22.36
C ARG A 729 9.60 17.37 -21.67
N SER A 730 9.06 18.28 -20.88
CA SER A 730 9.83 19.20 -20.02
C SER A 730 10.03 18.61 -18.63
N GLU A 731 11.21 18.81 -18.07
CA GLU A 731 11.45 18.75 -16.63
C GLU A 731 11.96 20.11 -16.15
N ILE A 732 11.13 20.79 -15.35
CA ILE A 732 11.42 22.16 -14.90
C ILE A 732 11.30 22.23 -13.39
N SER A 733 12.30 22.86 -12.77
CA SER A 733 12.31 23.20 -11.34
C SER A 733 12.49 24.71 -11.16
N GLY A 734 11.98 25.23 -10.04
CA GLY A 734 11.86 26.66 -9.78
C GLY A 734 10.47 27.20 -10.11
N ARG A 735 10.34 28.53 -10.14
CA ARG A 735 9.06 29.24 -10.35
C ARG A 735 9.11 29.98 -11.69
N PRO A 736 8.75 29.32 -12.81
CA PRO A 736 8.69 29.97 -14.13
C PRO A 736 7.38 30.74 -14.31
N SER A 737 7.43 31.89 -14.98
CA SER A 737 6.24 32.66 -15.39
C SER A 737 5.60 32.13 -16.68
N ASN A 738 6.43 31.62 -17.59
CA ASN A 738 6.01 31.05 -18.87
C ASN A 738 7.12 30.15 -19.43
N ILE A 739 6.74 29.25 -20.35
CA ILE A 739 7.65 28.38 -21.08
C ILE A 739 7.35 28.41 -22.57
N VAL A 740 8.38 28.28 -23.41
CA VAL A 740 8.29 28.30 -24.87
C VAL A 740 9.09 27.14 -25.44
N TRP A 741 8.46 26.38 -26.34
CA TRP A 741 9.10 25.40 -27.20
C TRP A 741 9.33 26.00 -28.58
N ASN A 742 10.51 25.80 -29.15
CA ASN A 742 10.84 26.09 -30.54
C ASN A 742 11.31 24.80 -31.21
N CYS A 743 10.64 24.37 -32.28
CA CYS A 743 10.93 23.09 -32.95
C CYS A 743 11.99 23.20 -34.07
N GLY A 744 12.61 24.37 -34.23
CA GLY A 744 13.69 24.60 -35.20
C GLY A 744 13.21 24.83 -36.64
N ASP A 745 11.93 24.60 -36.93
CA ASP A 745 11.29 24.81 -38.24
C ASP A 745 10.47 26.10 -38.31
N GLY A 746 10.49 26.91 -37.23
CA GLY A 746 9.68 28.11 -37.06
C GLY A 746 8.37 27.90 -36.30
N THR A 747 8.01 26.64 -35.99
CA THR A 747 6.87 26.31 -35.13
C THR A 747 7.24 26.50 -33.66
N THR A 748 6.36 27.16 -32.91
CA THR A 748 6.52 27.34 -31.46
C THR A 748 5.27 26.94 -30.68
N TYR A 749 5.46 26.38 -29.50
CA TYR A 749 4.40 26.12 -28.52
C TYR A 749 4.70 26.88 -27.23
N SER A 750 3.69 27.14 -26.40
CA SER A 750 3.91 27.86 -25.14
C SER A 750 3.04 27.31 -24.03
N ASN A 751 3.58 27.33 -22.81
CA ASN A 751 2.91 26.89 -21.58
C ASN A 751 2.36 25.46 -21.67
N LEU A 752 3.15 24.52 -22.19
CA LEU A 752 2.80 23.10 -22.23
C LEU A 752 3.98 22.29 -21.67
N LEU A 753 3.72 21.39 -20.74
CA LEU A 753 4.78 20.50 -20.24
C LEU A 753 5.15 19.42 -21.25
N GLN A 754 4.26 19.14 -22.20
CA GLN A 754 4.44 18.15 -23.26
C GLN A 754 4.03 18.75 -24.59
N ILE A 755 4.81 18.49 -25.65
CA ILE A 755 4.41 18.79 -27.02
C ILE A 755 4.55 17.56 -27.92
N THR A 756 3.76 17.53 -28.98
CA THR A 756 3.91 16.60 -30.11
C THR A 756 4.08 17.42 -31.37
N HIS A 757 5.14 17.14 -32.13
CA HIS A 757 5.47 17.91 -33.33
C HIS A 757 5.80 17.00 -34.52
N GLN A 758 5.50 17.48 -35.74
CA GLN A 758 5.69 16.78 -37.02
C GLN A 758 6.39 17.72 -37.99
N TRP A 759 7.52 17.28 -38.54
CA TRP A 759 8.28 18.04 -39.53
C TRP A 759 7.83 17.73 -40.96
N SER A 760 7.87 18.75 -41.80
CA SER A 760 7.49 18.68 -43.23
C SER A 760 8.70 18.65 -44.18
N ALA A 761 9.92 18.78 -43.66
CA ALA A 761 11.15 18.64 -44.42
C ALA A 761 12.19 17.81 -43.65
N THR A 762 13.10 17.17 -44.37
CA THR A 762 14.24 16.45 -43.78
C THR A 762 15.32 17.44 -43.36
N GLY A 763 16.10 17.07 -42.34
CA GLY A 763 17.17 17.93 -41.82
C GLY A 763 17.45 17.69 -40.34
N GLU A 764 18.47 18.37 -39.82
CA GLU A 764 18.72 18.48 -38.39
C GLU A 764 17.95 19.68 -37.82
N TYR A 765 17.23 19.45 -36.72
CA TYR A 765 16.43 20.47 -36.04
C TYR A 765 16.78 20.51 -34.56
N ASP A 766 17.07 21.69 -34.05
CA ASP A 766 17.20 21.91 -32.61
C ASP A 766 15.83 22.20 -32.00
N VAL A 767 15.37 21.30 -31.13
CA VAL A 767 14.17 21.52 -30.32
C VAL A 767 14.59 22.14 -29.00
N VAL A 768 14.24 23.41 -28.81
CA VAL A 768 14.66 24.23 -27.68
C VAL A 768 13.47 24.47 -26.76
N LEU A 769 13.59 24.09 -25.50
CA LEU A 769 12.66 24.47 -24.43
C LEU A 769 13.28 25.60 -23.63
N THR A 770 12.58 26.72 -23.49
CA THR A 770 13.02 27.88 -22.70
C THR A 770 12.00 28.22 -21.63
N ALA A 771 12.44 28.35 -20.38
CA ALA A 771 11.63 28.82 -19.25
C ALA A 771 12.08 30.21 -18.79
N PHE A 772 11.12 31.05 -18.41
CA PHE A 772 11.35 32.46 -18.09
C PHE A 772 10.83 32.79 -16.70
N ASN A 773 11.44 33.77 -16.05
CA ASN A 773 10.91 34.50 -14.90
C ASN A 773 11.59 35.88 -14.81
N GLU A 774 11.32 36.67 -13.77
CA GLU A 774 11.91 38.01 -13.66
C GLU A 774 13.42 38.01 -13.38
N THR A 775 13.95 36.94 -12.77
CA THR A 775 15.40 36.77 -12.55
C THR A 775 16.12 36.38 -13.84
N HIS A 776 15.44 35.63 -14.71
CA HIS A 776 15.92 35.16 -16.00
C HIS A 776 15.03 35.68 -17.15
N PRO A 777 15.05 37.01 -17.44
CA PRO A 777 14.19 37.60 -18.47
C PRO A 777 14.55 37.16 -19.88
N GLU A 778 15.81 36.77 -20.12
CA GLU A 778 16.27 36.19 -21.38
C GLU A 778 16.00 34.67 -21.47
N GLY A 779 15.51 34.06 -20.38
CA GLY A 779 15.18 32.65 -20.27
C GLY A 779 16.37 31.75 -19.91
N VAL A 780 16.04 30.58 -19.35
CA VAL A 780 16.94 29.43 -19.18
C VAL A 780 16.45 28.34 -20.14
N ALA A 781 17.35 27.79 -20.95
CA ALA A 781 16.98 26.87 -22.01
C ALA A 781 17.75 25.55 -21.96
N ASP A 782 17.12 24.49 -22.45
CA ASP A 782 17.74 23.22 -22.79
C ASP A 782 17.37 22.83 -24.22
N THR A 783 18.22 22.05 -24.89
CA THR A 783 18.09 21.74 -26.33
C THR A 783 18.31 20.26 -26.60
N VAL A 784 17.44 19.68 -27.42
CA VAL A 784 17.65 18.37 -28.03
C VAL A 784 17.68 18.50 -29.54
N THR A 785 18.74 18.01 -30.18
CA THR A 785 18.84 17.96 -31.63
C THR A 785 18.20 16.68 -32.14
N VAL A 786 17.31 16.81 -33.13
CA VAL A 786 16.67 15.69 -33.81
C VAL A 786 17.03 15.68 -35.29
N GLN A 787 17.18 14.48 -35.84
CA GLN A 787 17.43 14.24 -37.26
C GLN A 787 16.15 13.73 -37.91
N VAL A 788 15.59 14.53 -38.80
CA VAL A 788 14.40 14.16 -39.60
C VAL A 788 14.86 13.57 -40.93
N ILE A 789 14.37 12.37 -41.25
CA ILE A 789 14.77 11.60 -42.44
C ILE A 789 13.55 11.16 -43.25
N ALA A 790 13.74 10.97 -44.55
CA ALA A 790 12.75 10.34 -45.42
C ALA A 790 13.27 8.96 -45.85
N VAL A 791 12.36 8.00 -46.01
CA VAL A 791 12.67 6.70 -46.63
C VAL A 791 12.16 6.69 -48.06
N ASP A 792 12.70 5.81 -48.90
CA ASP A 792 12.24 5.58 -50.28
C ASP A 792 12.40 4.08 -50.52
N LEU A 793 11.29 3.40 -50.74
CA LEU A 793 11.25 1.97 -51.07
C LEU A 793 10.78 1.85 -52.52
N ALA A 794 11.26 0.84 -53.23
CA ALA A 794 10.84 0.59 -54.60
C ALA A 794 10.52 -0.89 -54.78
N LEU A 795 9.52 -1.18 -55.63
CA LEU A 795 9.15 -2.52 -56.00
C LEU A 795 9.11 -2.68 -57.51
N SER A 796 9.69 -3.77 -58.00
CA SER A 796 9.54 -4.22 -59.38
C SER A 796 9.18 -5.70 -59.44
N LYS A 797 8.58 -6.13 -60.55
CA LYS A 797 8.02 -7.48 -60.67
C LYS A 797 8.24 -8.06 -62.06
N THR A 798 8.58 -9.33 -62.11
CA THR A 798 8.78 -10.09 -63.35
C THR A 798 8.02 -11.41 -63.32
N GLY A 799 7.61 -11.90 -64.49
CA GLY A 799 6.95 -13.20 -64.66
C GLY A 799 7.08 -13.70 -66.11
N PRO A 800 6.44 -14.82 -66.48
CA PRO A 800 6.44 -15.28 -67.86
C PRO A 800 5.63 -14.33 -68.77
N ALA A 801 6.08 -14.14 -70.01
CA ALA A 801 5.36 -13.31 -70.99
C ALA A 801 4.09 -14.01 -71.53
N SER A 802 4.09 -15.35 -71.55
CA SER A 802 2.96 -16.16 -72.01
C SER A 802 2.85 -17.48 -71.25
N LEU A 803 1.64 -18.01 -71.13
CA LEU A 803 1.34 -19.26 -70.41
C LEU A 803 0.20 -20.04 -71.09
N SER A 804 0.24 -21.38 -71.05
CA SER A 804 -0.91 -22.23 -71.44
C SER A 804 -1.70 -22.66 -70.20
N SER A 805 -3.00 -22.89 -70.35
CA SER A 805 -3.85 -23.35 -69.25
C SER A 805 -3.33 -24.67 -68.64
N GLY A 806 -3.21 -24.72 -67.31
CA GLY A 806 -2.67 -25.87 -66.57
C GLY A 806 -1.15 -25.78 -66.30
N ASP A 807 -0.44 -24.82 -66.89
CA ASP A 807 0.97 -24.60 -66.56
C ASP A 807 1.11 -23.86 -65.21
N ALA A 808 2.14 -24.20 -64.44
CA ALA A 808 2.57 -23.41 -63.29
C ALA A 808 3.33 -22.16 -63.77
N LEU A 809 3.16 -21.05 -63.06
CA LEU A 809 3.89 -19.82 -63.31
C LEU A 809 4.58 -19.32 -62.04
N THR A 810 5.74 -18.69 -62.25
CA THR A 810 6.56 -18.12 -61.19
C THR A 810 6.73 -16.63 -61.43
N TYR A 811 6.33 -15.82 -60.45
CA TYR A 811 6.66 -14.42 -60.37
C TYR A 811 7.86 -14.19 -59.45
N THR A 812 8.75 -13.28 -59.83
CA THR A 812 9.80 -12.75 -58.96
C THR A 812 9.50 -11.29 -58.66
N ILE A 813 9.44 -10.94 -57.37
CA ILE A 813 9.15 -9.59 -56.89
C ILE A 813 10.43 -9.06 -56.25
N TYR A 814 10.98 -7.98 -56.77
CA TYR A 814 12.17 -7.32 -56.23
C TYR A 814 11.72 -6.12 -55.40
N VAL A 815 12.30 -5.98 -54.22
CA VAL A 815 12.09 -4.86 -53.31
C VAL A 815 13.44 -4.22 -53.07
N THR A 816 13.55 -2.90 -53.21
CA THR A 816 14.78 -2.11 -53.00
C THR A 816 14.54 -1.05 -51.94
N ASN A 817 15.48 -0.91 -51.00
CA ASN A 817 15.54 0.23 -50.09
C ASN A 817 16.47 1.27 -50.72
N LEU A 818 15.92 2.35 -51.25
CA LEU A 818 16.69 3.41 -51.91
C LEU A 818 17.25 4.43 -50.90
N SER A 819 16.78 4.41 -49.65
CA SER A 819 17.20 5.36 -48.63
C SER A 819 18.59 5.07 -48.05
N ASP A 820 19.19 6.10 -47.46
CA ASP A 820 20.47 6.05 -46.73
C ASP A 820 20.35 5.33 -45.36
N TYR A 821 19.14 4.90 -44.98
CA TYR A 821 18.82 4.35 -43.66
C TYR A 821 18.19 2.97 -43.78
N ALA A 822 18.38 2.14 -42.74
CA ALA A 822 17.69 0.87 -42.67
C ALA A 822 16.20 1.08 -42.34
N VAL A 823 15.33 0.30 -42.96
CA VAL A 823 13.87 0.32 -42.76
C VAL A 823 13.44 -1.02 -42.17
N SER A 824 12.44 -1.03 -41.29
CA SER A 824 11.89 -2.24 -40.67
C SER A 824 10.41 -2.42 -41.00
N ASN A 825 9.89 -3.64 -40.84
CA ASN A 825 8.47 -3.97 -40.98
C ASN A 825 7.88 -3.62 -42.36
N VAL A 826 8.60 -3.96 -43.43
CA VAL A 826 8.09 -3.79 -44.81
C VAL A 826 7.26 -5.01 -45.20
N THR A 827 6.01 -4.77 -45.58
CA THR A 827 5.07 -5.78 -46.09
C THR A 827 4.95 -5.66 -47.61
N VAL A 828 5.05 -6.78 -48.32
CA VAL A 828 4.70 -6.88 -49.73
C VAL A 828 3.49 -7.78 -49.88
N THR A 829 2.43 -7.26 -50.49
CA THR A 829 1.20 -8.02 -50.78
C THR A 829 1.03 -8.16 -52.29
N ASP A 830 0.86 -9.39 -52.74
CA ASP A 830 0.61 -9.70 -54.14
C ASP A 830 -0.80 -10.26 -54.33
N THR A 831 -1.57 -9.65 -55.25
CA THR A 831 -2.92 -10.14 -55.59
C THR A 831 -2.88 -10.88 -56.92
N LEU A 832 -3.04 -12.20 -56.86
CA LEU A 832 -3.13 -13.03 -58.05
C LEU A 832 -4.36 -12.66 -58.91
N PRO A 833 -4.23 -12.61 -60.24
CA PRO A 833 -5.36 -12.35 -61.13
C PRO A 833 -6.40 -13.49 -61.08
N PRO A 834 -7.66 -13.23 -61.49
CA PRO A 834 -8.68 -14.28 -61.64
C PRO A 834 -8.19 -15.41 -62.56
N GLY A 835 -8.53 -16.66 -62.21
CA GLY A 835 -8.07 -17.85 -62.94
C GLY A 835 -6.67 -18.34 -62.54
N PHE A 836 -6.14 -17.87 -61.41
CA PHE A 836 -4.87 -18.33 -60.84
C PHE A 836 -5.03 -18.63 -59.35
N THR A 837 -4.45 -19.73 -58.92
CA THR A 837 -4.45 -20.16 -57.52
C THR A 837 -3.01 -20.20 -57.01
N ALA A 838 -2.72 -19.62 -55.85
CA ALA A 838 -1.38 -19.65 -55.29
C ALA A 838 -0.94 -21.09 -55.01
N ILE A 839 0.27 -21.45 -55.47
CA ILE A 839 0.99 -22.66 -55.07
C ILE A 839 1.86 -22.34 -53.85
N SER A 840 2.45 -21.14 -53.83
CA SER A 840 3.22 -20.66 -52.68
C SER A 840 2.37 -20.62 -51.41
N THR A 841 3.03 -20.82 -50.27
CA THR A 841 2.40 -20.83 -48.95
C THR A 841 1.81 -19.50 -48.53
N SER A 842 2.21 -18.40 -49.18
CA SER A 842 1.73 -17.05 -48.90
C SER A 842 1.82 -16.17 -50.15
N THR A 843 0.89 -15.21 -50.25
CA THR A 843 0.97 -14.08 -51.19
C THR A 843 1.35 -12.76 -50.49
N VAL A 844 1.67 -12.85 -49.19
CA VAL A 844 2.14 -11.74 -48.34
C VAL A 844 3.55 -12.08 -47.84
N PHE A 845 4.50 -11.17 -48.04
CA PHE A 845 5.90 -11.32 -47.66
C PHE A 845 6.31 -10.19 -46.70
N GLN A 846 7.13 -10.52 -45.70
CA GLN A 846 7.59 -9.58 -44.67
C GLN A 846 9.10 -9.42 -44.72
N ILE A 847 9.57 -8.18 -44.55
CA ILE A 847 10.98 -7.84 -44.36
C ILE A 847 11.09 -7.13 -43.00
N GLU A 848 11.57 -7.87 -42.00
CA GLU A 848 11.72 -7.38 -40.62
C GLU A 848 12.80 -6.29 -40.53
N SER A 849 13.89 -6.45 -41.27
CA SER A 849 14.99 -5.50 -41.33
C SER A 849 15.54 -5.40 -42.75
N PHE A 850 15.56 -4.18 -43.27
CA PHE A 850 15.93 -3.90 -44.66
C PHE A 850 17.03 -2.84 -44.70
N ALA A 851 18.27 -3.29 -44.92
CA ALA A 851 19.44 -2.41 -44.90
C ALA A 851 19.36 -1.29 -45.95
N ALA A 852 19.99 -0.15 -45.65
CA ALA A 852 20.14 0.95 -46.59
C ALA A 852 20.76 0.48 -47.91
N HIS A 853 20.27 1.02 -49.03
CA HIS A 853 20.74 0.70 -50.39
C HIS A 853 20.79 -0.80 -50.74
N SER A 854 19.91 -1.62 -50.15
CA SER A 854 19.88 -3.06 -50.40
C SER A 854 18.66 -3.47 -51.22
N GLU A 855 18.75 -4.64 -51.87
CA GLU A 855 17.68 -5.25 -52.64
C GLU A 855 17.45 -6.68 -52.14
N THR A 856 16.19 -7.12 -52.08
CA THR A 856 15.80 -8.49 -51.82
C THR A 856 14.71 -8.92 -52.81
N SER A 857 14.47 -10.23 -52.93
CA SER A 857 13.45 -10.75 -53.85
C SER A 857 12.60 -11.87 -53.25
N PHE A 858 11.33 -11.90 -53.60
CA PHE A 858 10.38 -12.95 -53.26
C PHE A 858 9.94 -13.73 -54.49
N ILE A 859 9.67 -15.02 -54.30
CA ILE A 859 9.15 -15.92 -55.34
C ILE A 859 7.70 -16.25 -55.02
N LEU A 860 6.81 -15.98 -55.97
CA LEU A 860 5.40 -16.35 -55.90
C LEU A 860 5.07 -17.31 -57.05
N GLU A 861 4.75 -18.55 -56.70
CA GLU A 861 4.31 -19.58 -57.62
C GLU A 861 2.78 -19.69 -57.58
N ALA A 862 2.18 -19.82 -58.75
CA ALA A 862 0.76 -19.99 -58.92
C ALA A 862 0.47 -21.07 -59.98
N GLN A 863 -0.73 -21.63 -59.91
CA GLN A 863 -1.29 -22.58 -60.87
C GLN A 863 -2.32 -21.84 -61.72
N SER A 864 -2.22 -21.96 -63.04
CA SER A 864 -3.21 -21.39 -63.96
C SER A 864 -4.40 -22.33 -64.16
N ASP A 865 -5.61 -21.77 -64.10
CA ASP A 865 -6.89 -22.39 -64.44
C ASP A 865 -7.66 -21.44 -65.38
N ILE A 866 -7.19 -21.37 -66.62
CA ILE A 866 -7.61 -20.34 -67.58
C ILE A 866 -8.48 -20.97 -68.66
N SER A 867 -9.69 -20.45 -68.81
CA SER A 867 -10.72 -20.98 -69.71
C SER A 867 -10.87 -20.19 -71.02
N SER A 868 -10.19 -19.05 -71.15
CA SER A 868 -10.29 -18.18 -72.34
C SER A 868 -8.96 -17.49 -72.68
N HIS A 869 -8.78 -17.11 -73.95
CA HIS A 869 -7.61 -16.35 -74.38
C HIS A 869 -7.70 -14.90 -73.87
N GLY A 870 -6.64 -14.40 -73.24
CA GLY A 870 -6.62 -13.04 -72.69
C GLY A 870 -5.34 -12.71 -71.94
N ASN A 871 -5.26 -11.49 -71.40
CA ASN A 871 -4.15 -11.05 -70.56
C ASN A 871 -4.52 -11.15 -69.08
N ALA A 872 -3.60 -11.70 -68.29
CA ALA A 872 -3.68 -11.74 -66.83
C ALA A 872 -2.70 -10.73 -66.24
N THR A 873 -3.21 -9.73 -65.52
CA THR A 873 -2.40 -8.69 -64.88
C THR A 873 -2.22 -9.02 -63.41
N ASN A 874 -0.98 -9.21 -62.96
CA ASN A 874 -0.65 -9.49 -61.57
C ASN A 874 0.06 -8.28 -60.95
N VAL A 875 -0.38 -7.87 -59.76
CA VAL A 875 0.05 -6.64 -59.10
C VAL A 875 0.55 -6.98 -57.69
N ALA A 876 1.79 -6.58 -57.41
CA ALA A 876 2.35 -6.53 -56.06
C ALA A 876 2.38 -5.07 -55.58
N VAL A 877 2.08 -4.89 -54.30
CA VAL A 877 2.09 -3.60 -53.60
C VAL A 877 2.97 -3.72 -52.37
N LEU A 878 3.82 -2.73 -52.13
CA LEU A 878 4.58 -2.65 -50.89
C LEU A 878 3.98 -1.60 -49.95
N THR A 879 4.02 -1.88 -48.66
CA THR A 879 3.62 -0.98 -47.58
C THR A 879 4.60 -1.12 -46.42
N CYS A 880 4.83 -0.07 -45.65
CA CYS A 880 5.61 -0.11 -44.42
C CYS A 880 4.78 0.42 -43.25
N ASP A 881 4.94 -0.19 -42.07
CA ASP A 881 4.27 0.26 -40.86
C ASP A 881 5.14 1.25 -40.07
N GLY A 882 4.53 2.31 -39.53
CA GLY A 882 5.20 3.33 -38.70
C GLY A 882 6.17 4.28 -39.44
N ILE A 883 6.35 4.13 -40.75
CA ILE A 883 7.27 4.90 -41.58
C ILE A 883 6.53 5.39 -42.82
N THR A 884 6.75 6.65 -43.21
CA THR A 884 6.16 7.21 -44.44
C THR A 884 7.18 7.21 -45.56
N ASP A 885 6.89 6.46 -46.62
CA ASP A 885 7.53 6.62 -47.92
C ASP A 885 6.82 7.77 -48.68
N PRO A 886 7.49 8.92 -48.91
CA PRO A 886 6.88 10.04 -49.61
C PRO A 886 6.78 9.82 -51.12
N ASP A 887 7.53 8.88 -51.72
CA ASP A 887 7.38 8.50 -53.13
C ASP A 887 6.59 7.20 -53.25
N LEU A 888 5.28 7.30 -53.40
CA LEU A 888 4.43 6.11 -53.59
C LEU A 888 4.42 5.60 -55.04
N SER A 889 5.10 6.29 -55.97
CA SER A 889 4.98 5.99 -57.41
C SER A 889 5.72 4.71 -57.83
N ASN A 890 6.73 4.31 -57.05
CA ASN A 890 7.55 3.12 -57.23
C ASN A 890 7.15 1.97 -56.26
N ASN A 891 6.08 2.13 -55.48
CA ASN A 891 5.62 1.15 -54.49
C ASN A 891 4.70 0.05 -55.05
N THR A 892 4.59 -0.05 -56.37
CA THR A 892 3.78 -1.06 -57.06
C THR A 892 4.53 -1.69 -58.23
N GLY A 893 4.40 -3.01 -58.37
CA GLY A 893 4.99 -3.78 -59.46
C GLY A 893 3.91 -4.55 -60.18
N THR A 894 3.82 -4.33 -61.49
CA THR A 894 2.81 -4.97 -62.33
C THR A 894 3.46 -5.81 -63.41
N TRP A 895 2.97 -7.03 -63.60
CA TRP A 895 3.35 -7.88 -64.72
C TRP A 895 2.12 -8.39 -65.47
N VAL A 896 2.21 -8.47 -66.80
CA VAL A 896 1.12 -8.95 -67.66
C VAL A 896 1.55 -10.23 -68.37
N THR A 897 0.78 -11.29 -68.17
CA THR A 897 0.99 -12.60 -68.80
C THR A 897 -0.10 -12.85 -69.84
N THR A 898 0.26 -13.14 -71.10
CA THR A 898 -0.72 -13.53 -72.12
C THR A 898 -1.05 -15.01 -72.02
N CYS A 899 -2.32 -15.35 -71.95
CA CYS A 899 -2.79 -16.68 -71.60
C CYS A 899 -3.47 -17.37 -72.80
N TYR A 900 -3.19 -18.66 -72.99
CA TYR A 900 -3.73 -19.47 -74.07
C TYR A 900 -4.52 -20.67 -73.53
N PRO A 901 -5.77 -20.91 -73.98
CA PRO A 901 -6.52 -22.11 -73.62
C PRO A 901 -5.88 -23.35 -74.27
N SER A 902 -5.89 -24.48 -73.56
CA SER A 902 -5.33 -25.76 -74.01
C SER A 902 -6.43 -26.79 -74.23
N HIS A 903 -6.43 -27.45 -75.39
CA HIS A 903 -7.45 -28.43 -75.79
C HIS A 903 -6.76 -29.72 -76.22
N ASP A 904 -7.29 -30.87 -75.81
CA ASP A 904 -6.80 -32.21 -76.21
C ASP A 904 -7.99 -33.04 -76.72
N LEU A 905 -8.33 -32.85 -78.00
CA LEU A 905 -9.49 -33.48 -78.61
C LEU A 905 -9.12 -34.85 -79.18
N ALA A 906 -9.81 -35.89 -78.71
CA ALA A 906 -9.73 -37.24 -79.24
C ALA A 906 -11.10 -37.74 -79.70
N ILE A 907 -11.11 -38.56 -80.75
CA ILE A 907 -12.32 -39.16 -81.31
C ILE A 907 -12.14 -40.67 -81.44
N THR A 908 -13.13 -41.43 -81.02
CA THR A 908 -13.20 -42.88 -81.25
C THR A 908 -14.51 -43.23 -81.93
N LYS A 909 -14.44 -44.09 -82.95
CA LYS A 909 -15.60 -44.62 -83.66
C LYS A 909 -15.58 -46.14 -83.57
N THR A 910 -16.64 -46.73 -83.03
CA THR A 910 -16.79 -48.19 -82.92
C THR A 910 -18.07 -48.64 -83.60
N SER A 911 -18.05 -49.86 -84.12
CA SER A 911 -19.23 -50.55 -84.67
C SER A 911 -19.04 -52.07 -84.57
N PRO A 912 -20.12 -52.86 -84.60
CA PRO A 912 -20.02 -54.32 -84.73
C PRO A 912 -19.24 -54.71 -86.00
N GLN A 913 -18.44 -55.78 -85.93
CA GLN A 913 -17.64 -56.29 -87.06
C GLN A 913 -18.50 -56.92 -88.16
N TYR A 914 -19.69 -57.43 -87.81
CA TYR A 914 -20.63 -58.07 -88.72
C TYR A 914 -22.04 -57.57 -88.44
N VAL A 915 -22.81 -57.36 -89.50
CA VAL A 915 -24.22 -56.96 -89.43
C VAL A 915 -25.03 -57.75 -90.44
N ASN A 916 -26.26 -58.09 -90.09
CA ASN A 916 -27.19 -58.76 -91.00
C ASN A 916 -27.76 -57.75 -91.99
N LYS A 917 -28.07 -58.21 -93.20
CA LYS A 917 -28.75 -57.40 -94.22
C LYS A 917 -30.08 -56.86 -93.65
N ASP A 918 -30.40 -55.62 -94.00
CA ASP A 918 -31.62 -54.89 -93.60
C ASP A 918 -31.75 -54.63 -92.08
N SER A 919 -30.64 -54.71 -91.33
CA SER A 919 -30.58 -54.39 -89.89
C SER A 919 -29.98 -53.00 -89.64
N LEU A 920 -30.36 -52.35 -88.53
CA LEU A 920 -29.72 -51.11 -88.08
C LEU A 920 -28.27 -51.38 -87.64
N ILE A 921 -27.33 -50.54 -88.08
CA ILE A 921 -25.92 -50.59 -87.65
C ILE A 921 -25.71 -49.51 -86.58
N PRO A 922 -25.47 -49.87 -85.31
CA PRO A 922 -25.10 -48.88 -84.31
C PRO A 922 -23.65 -48.46 -84.53
N TYR A 923 -23.45 -47.16 -84.76
CA TYR A 923 -22.14 -46.51 -84.67
C TYR A 923 -22.10 -45.71 -83.39
N GLU A 924 -21.09 -45.95 -82.58
CA GLU A 924 -20.81 -45.12 -81.41
C GLU A 924 -19.61 -44.23 -81.77
N ILE A 925 -19.85 -42.92 -81.83
CA ILE A 925 -18.81 -41.91 -82.03
C ILE A 925 -18.69 -41.15 -80.71
N MET A 926 -17.58 -41.34 -80.01
CA MET A 926 -17.28 -40.62 -78.79
C MET A 926 -16.22 -39.56 -79.10
N LEU A 927 -16.56 -38.30 -78.87
CA LEU A 927 -15.63 -37.18 -78.84
C LEU A 927 -15.28 -36.90 -77.37
N SER A 928 -14.00 -36.81 -77.06
CA SER A 928 -13.51 -36.44 -75.73
C SER A 928 -12.54 -35.27 -75.82
N ASN A 929 -12.66 -34.29 -74.92
CA ASN A 929 -11.64 -33.28 -74.68
C ASN A 929 -10.95 -33.63 -73.36
N ALA A 930 -9.70 -34.08 -73.43
CA ALA A 930 -8.86 -34.36 -72.26
C ALA A 930 -8.08 -33.11 -71.79
N GLY A 931 -8.17 -32.00 -72.52
CA GLY A 931 -7.53 -30.73 -72.18
C GLY A 931 -8.35 -29.96 -71.15
N PRO A 932 -7.71 -29.08 -70.35
CA PRO A 932 -8.37 -28.35 -69.27
C PRO A 932 -9.34 -27.26 -69.76
N SER A 933 -9.23 -26.79 -71.01
CA SER A 933 -10.10 -25.74 -71.56
C SER A 933 -11.21 -26.31 -72.46
N THR A 934 -12.41 -25.74 -72.38
CA THR A 934 -13.54 -26.07 -73.26
C THR A 934 -13.25 -25.70 -74.73
N ALA A 935 -13.37 -26.66 -75.65
CA ALA A 935 -13.17 -26.42 -77.08
C ALA A 935 -14.47 -25.93 -77.75
N PHE A 936 -14.40 -24.81 -78.47
CA PHE A 936 -15.52 -24.25 -79.23
C PHE A 936 -15.41 -24.60 -80.74
N ASN A 937 -16.55 -24.68 -81.44
CA ASN A 937 -16.64 -24.92 -82.89
C ASN A 937 -16.03 -26.25 -83.39
N VAL A 938 -16.03 -27.30 -82.57
CA VAL A 938 -15.55 -28.63 -82.98
C VAL A 938 -16.51 -29.24 -84.02
N THR A 939 -16.01 -29.53 -85.21
CA THR A 939 -16.79 -30.15 -86.30
C THR A 939 -16.28 -31.57 -86.53
N ILE A 940 -17.17 -32.56 -86.51
CA ILE A 940 -16.88 -33.94 -86.86
C ILE A 940 -17.46 -34.22 -88.25
N THR A 941 -16.68 -34.85 -89.13
CA THR A 941 -17.15 -35.28 -90.46
C THR A 941 -16.80 -36.75 -90.63
N ASP A 942 -17.78 -37.55 -91.03
CA ASP A 942 -17.61 -38.97 -91.27
C ASP A 942 -18.23 -39.36 -92.61
N ALA A 943 -17.51 -40.16 -93.40
CA ALA A 943 -17.94 -40.56 -94.73
C ALA A 943 -18.68 -41.89 -94.65
N VAL A 944 -20.00 -41.85 -94.85
CA VAL A 944 -20.85 -43.05 -94.78
C VAL A 944 -20.86 -43.79 -96.13
N PRO A 945 -20.58 -45.11 -96.15
CA PRO A 945 -20.69 -45.92 -97.37
C PRO A 945 -22.09 -45.86 -98.00
N PRO A 946 -22.20 -45.85 -99.35
CA PRO A 946 -23.47 -45.64 -100.05
C PRO A 946 -24.53 -46.72 -99.80
N GLU A 947 -24.14 -47.88 -99.26
CA GLU A 947 -25.02 -48.99 -98.90
C GLU A 947 -25.88 -48.73 -97.64
N ILE A 948 -25.54 -47.70 -96.85
CA ILE A 948 -26.32 -47.26 -95.68
C ILE A 948 -27.27 -46.13 -96.12
N THR A 949 -28.54 -46.47 -96.26
CA THR A 949 -29.55 -45.59 -96.89
C THR A 949 -30.37 -44.77 -95.89
N THR A 950 -30.22 -45.02 -94.58
CA THR A 950 -30.93 -44.29 -93.52
C THR A 950 -30.01 -44.12 -92.31
N ILE A 951 -29.72 -42.88 -91.95
CA ILE A 951 -28.95 -42.50 -90.76
C ILE A 951 -29.94 -41.96 -89.73
N ARG A 952 -29.82 -42.40 -88.47
CA ARG A 952 -30.54 -41.84 -87.33
C ARG A 952 -29.50 -41.41 -86.30
N GLU A 953 -29.44 -40.13 -86.02
CA GLU A 953 -28.53 -39.55 -85.04
C GLU A 953 -29.26 -39.39 -83.71
N THR A 954 -28.62 -39.82 -82.62
CA THR A 954 -29.04 -39.49 -81.25
C THR A 954 -27.85 -38.82 -80.59
N CYS A 955 -27.95 -37.51 -80.32
CA CYS A 955 -26.89 -36.74 -79.68
C CYS A 955 -27.19 -36.62 -78.19
N ILE A 956 -26.28 -37.08 -77.32
CA ILE A 956 -26.34 -36.85 -75.87
C ILE A 956 -25.26 -35.81 -75.57
N SER A 957 -25.66 -34.54 -75.41
CA SER A 957 -24.73 -33.47 -75.02
C SER A 957 -24.81 -33.26 -73.51
N ASN A 958 -23.78 -33.72 -72.78
CA ASN A 958 -23.61 -33.39 -71.37
C ASN A 958 -22.88 -32.05 -71.23
N SER A 959 -23.60 -30.97 -70.91
CA SER A 959 -23.00 -29.71 -70.45
C SER A 959 -23.97 -29.02 -69.49
N VAL A 960 -23.80 -29.27 -68.19
CA VAL A 960 -24.54 -28.63 -67.08
C VAL A 960 -23.54 -27.80 -66.28
N LEU A 961 -23.92 -26.56 -65.95
CA LEU A 961 -23.27 -25.78 -64.89
C LEU A 961 -23.79 -26.32 -63.54
N VAL A 962 -22.93 -27.01 -62.79
CA VAL A 962 -23.26 -27.56 -61.46
C VAL A 962 -22.80 -26.57 -60.38
N TYR A 963 -23.73 -26.10 -59.55
CA TYR A 963 -23.39 -25.48 -58.27
C TYR A 963 -23.29 -26.60 -57.23
N HIS A 964 -22.10 -26.87 -56.68
CA HIS A 964 -21.97 -27.80 -55.56
C HIS A 964 -22.31 -27.09 -54.25
N LEU A 965 -23.41 -27.49 -53.62
CA LEU A 965 -23.57 -27.34 -52.18
C LEU A 965 -22.61 -28.35 -51.52
N ASN A 966 -21.51 -27.88 -50.94
CA ASN A 966 -20.61 -28.72 -50.16
C ASN A 966 -21.35 -29.20 -48.90
N VAL A 967 -21.76 -30.46 -48.89
CA VAL A 967 -22.17 -31.14 -47.66
C VAL A 967 -21.02 -32.06 -47.27
N ASP A 968 -20.46 -31.86 -46.07
CA ASP A 968 -19.35 -32.66 -45.56
C ASP A 968 -19.74 -34.16 -45.54
N PRO A 969 -19.04 -35.04 -46.28
CA PRO A 969 -19.39 -36.46 -46.36
C PRO A 969 -19.13 -37.23 -45.05
N ALA A 970 -18.56 -36.61 -44.02
CA ALA A 970 -18.25 -37.26 -42.75
C ALA A 970 -19.41 -37.29 -41.73
N VAL A 971 -20.56 -36.65 -41.99
CA VAL A 971 -21.66 -36.58 -41.02
C VAL A 971 -23.02 -36.85 -41.68
N ASP A 972 -23.74 -37.84 -41.16
CA ASP A 972 -25.06 -38.30 -41.64
C ASP A 972 -26.16 -37.31 -41.23
N HIS A 973 -26.18 -36.11 -41.84
CA HIS A 973 -27.27 -35.15 -41.66
C HIS A 973 -28.43 -35.47 -42.61
N THR A 974 -29.64 -35.62 -42.06
CA THR A 974 -30.89 -35.75 -42.81
C THR A 974 -31.47 -34.40 -43.28
N SER A 975 -30.80 -33.27 -43.00
CA SER A 975 -31.25 -31.90 -43.29
C SER A 975 -30.07 -30.95 -43.63
N ILE A 976 -30.29 -29.96 -44.50
CA ILE A 976 -29.35 -28.84 -44.73
C ILE A 976 -29.73 -27.70 -43.77
N GLU A 977 -28.78 -27.23 -42.95
CA GLU A 977 -29.00 -26.16 -41.96
C GLU A 977 -28.94 -24.76 -42.60
N ASP A 978 -29.93 -23.92 -42.29
CA ASP A 978 -30.02 -22.51 -42.68
C ASP A 978 -28.95 -21.67 -41.98
N SER A 979 -28.14 -20.96 -42.78
CA SER A 979 -27.05 -20.10 -42.31
C SER A 979 -27.50 -18.70 -41.90
N SER A 980 -28.77 -18.33 -42.12
CA SER A 980 -29.32 -17.01 -41.77
C SER A 980 -29.76 -16.89 -40.31
N GLY A 981 -29.83 -18.00 -39.57
CA GLY A 981 -30.19 -18.04 -38.15
C GLY A 981 -31.70 -18.04 -37.88
N GLU A 982 -32.53 -18.16 -38.91
CA GLU A 982 -34.01 -18.10 -38.82
C GLU A 982 -34.66 -19.48 -38.61
N GLY A 983 -33.87 -20.57 -38.58
CA GLY A 983 -34.31 -21.90 -38.15
C GLY A 983 -35.00 -22.74 -39.24
N ASN A 984 -34.83 -22.38 -40.51
CA ASN A 984 -35.42 -23.08 -41.65
C ASN A 984 -34.59 -24.32 -42.02
N THR A 985 -35.19 -25.46 -42.38
CA THR A 985 -34.42 -26.69 -42.70
C THR A 985 -34.93 -27.37 -43.97
N GLY A 986 -34.11 -27.45 -45.02
CA GLY A 986 -34.42 -28.27 -46.20
C GLY A 986 -34.11 -29.75 -45.95
N LEU A 987 -35.08 -30.64 -46.17
CA LEU A 987 -34.90 -32.08 -45.94
C LEU A 987 -34.24 -32.76 -47.15
N LEU A 988 -33.18 -33.54 -46.90
CA LEU A 988 -32.49 -34.30 -47.96
C LEU A 988 -33.23 -35.63 -48.20
N ILE A 989 -33.89 -35.79 -49.35
CA ILE A 989 -34.64 -37.02 -49.69
C ILE A 989 -33.91 -37.83 -50.76
N THR A 990 -34.07 -39.16 -50.75
CA THR A 990 -33.56 -40.03 -51.83
C THR A 990 -34.56 -40.10 -52.99
N THR A 991 -34.11 -39.81 -54.22
CA THR A 991 -34.95 -39.79 -55.42
C THR A 991 -35.18 -41.22 -55.95
N ASN A 992 -36.17 -41.92 -55.44
CA ASN A 992 -36.59 -43.18 -56.06
C ASN A 992 -37.26 -42.87 -57.41
N SER A 993 -36.63 -43.35 -58.49
CA SER A 993 -37.00 -43.30 -59.92
C SER A 993 -36.92 -41.94 -60.63
N ALA A 994 -35.74 -41.63 -61.17
CA ALA A 994 -35.56 -40.88 -62.42
C ALA A 994 -34.67 -41.71 -63.38
N PRO A 995 -34.92 -41.73 -64.71
CA PRO A 995 -34.19 -42.56 -65.65
C PRO A 995 -33.10 -41.73 -66.33
N ASP A 996 -31.83 -41.95 -65.99
CA ASP A 996 -30.79 -41.88 -67.02
C ASP A 996 -29.61 -42.80 -66.70
N THR A 997 -29.20 -43.54 -67.72
CA THR A 997 -28.25 -44.65 -67.69
C THR A 997 -26.94 -44.28 -68.39
N GLU A 998 -26.49 -43.03 -68.30
CA GLU A 998 -25.13 -42.67 -68.73
C GLU A 998 -24.36 -41.91 -67.66
N ASN A 999 -23.30 -42.57 -67.21
CA ASN A 999 -22.47 -42.27 -66.06
C ASN A 999 -21.44 -41.17 -66.40
N LYS A 1000 -21.23 -40.19 -65.51
CA LYS A 1000 -19.88 -39.78 -65.08
C LYS A 1000 -19.93 -39.04 -63.74
N SER A 1001 -19.55 -39.79 -62.71
CA SER A 1001 -19.26 -39.38 -61.35
C SER A 1001 -18.27 -38.20 -61.27
N ILE A 1002 -18.65 -37.15 -60.55
CA ILE A 1002 -17.74 -36.52 -59.59
C ILE A 1002 -17.80 -37.40 -58.32
N THR A 1003 -16.65 -37.63 -57.70
CA THR A 1003 -16.50 -38.54 -56.55
C THR A 1003 -17.37 -38.13 -55.36
N GLY A 1004 -18.43 -38.91 -55.12
CA GLY A 1004 -19.31 -38.86 -53.94
C GLY A 1004 -20.75 -39.21 -54.31
N VAL A 1005 -21.31 -40.28 -53.74
CA VAL A 1005 -22.73 -40.69 -53.89
C VAL A 1005 -23.62 -39.48 -53.46
N TYR A 1006 -24.76 -39.11 -54.06
CA TYR A 1006 -26.08 -39.77 -53.94
C TYR A 1006 -27.19 -39.23 -54.88
N ASP A 1007 -28.11 -40.15 -55.22
CA ASP A 1007 -29.50 -39.98 -55.68
C ASP A 1007 -30.37 -39.15 -54.69
N ARG A 1008 -30.02 -37.89 -54.41
CA ARG A 1008 -30.74 -37.06 -53.43
C ARG A 1008 -31.22 -35.74 -54.02
N ALA A 1009 -32.43 -35.33 -53.65
CA ALA A 1009 -33.00 -34.02 -53.95
C ALA A 1009 -33.33 -33.29 -52.64
N ILE A 1010 -33.40 -31.96 -52.72
CA ILE A 1010 -33.92 -31.14 -51.63
C ILE A 1010 -35.45 -31.13 -51.76
N TYR A 1011 -36.14 -31.66 -50.75
CA TYR A 1011 -37.59 -31.61 -50.68
C TYR A 1011 -38.03 -30.37 -49.92
N PHE A 1012 -38.88 -29.58 -50.56
CA PHE A 1012 -39.56 -28.43 -49.98
C PHE A 1012 -40.99 -28.87 -49.64
N ASP A 1013 -41.32 -28.95 -48.37
CA ASP A 1013 -42.59 -29.53 -47.89
C ASP A 1013 -43.79 -28.56 -47.89
N GLY A 1014 -43.55 -27.30 -48.21
CA GLY A 1014 -44.45 -26.16 -48.16
C GLY A 1014 -44.38 -25.34 -46.87
N THR A 1015 -43.49 -25.65 -45.92
CA THR A 1015 -43.35 -25.01 -44.61
C THR A 1015 -41.89 -24.57 -44.40
N ASP A 1016 -41.62 -23.25 -44.38
CA ASP A 1016 -40.31 -22.68 -44.02
C ASP A 1016 -39.12 -23.19 -44.87
N ASP A 1017 -39.30 -23.21 -46.19
CA ASP A 1017 -38.51 -24.00 -47.14
C ASP A 1017 -37.51 -23.23 -48.04
N PHE A 1018 -36.94 -22.12 -47.58
CA PHE A 1018 -35.91 -21.43 -48.38
C PHE A 1018 -34.55 -21.43 -47.69
N ILE A 1019 -33.49 -21.63 -48.48
CA ILE A 1019 -32.11 -21.59 -48.02
C ILE A 1019 -31.50 -20.28 -48.51
N ILE A 1020 -30.98 -19.45 -47.61
CA ILE A 1020 -30.26 -18.21 -47.96
C ILE A 1020 -28.77 -18.53 -48.06
N SER A 1021 -28.18 -18.38 -49.25
CA SER A 1021 -26.74 -18.51 -49.44
C SER A 1021 -25.99 -17.23 -49.03
N SER A 1022 -24.89 -17.38 -48.29
CA SER A 1022 -24.07 -16.26 -47.78
C SER A 1022 -23.14 -15.61 -48.82
N ASN A 1023 -23.06 -16.15 -50.04
CA ASN A 1023 -22.30 -15.56 -51.15
C ASN A 1023 -23.21 -14.66 -51.99
N ILE A 1024 -22.84 -13.38 -52.15
CA ILE A 1024 -23.62 -12.40 -52.92
C ILE A 1024 -23.58 -12.74 -54.42
N LEU A 1025 -24.67 -13.27 -54.97
CA LEU A 1025 -24.88 -13.41 -56.42
C LEU A 1025 -25.16 -12.04 -57.05
N HIS A 1026 -24.17 -11.46 -57.72
CA HIS A 1026 -24.31 -10.17 -58.42
C HIS A 1026 -24.95 -10.36 -59.81
N LEU A 1027 -26.29 -10.40 -59.88
CA LEU A 1027 -27.05 -10.58 -61.14
C LEU A 1027 -27.50 -9.27 -61.81
N LYS A 1028 -27.39 -8.14 -61.10
CA LYS A 1028 -27.74 -6.82 -61.61
C LYS A 1028 -26.96 -6.49 -62.89
N ASP A 1029 -27.68 -6.09 -63.94
CA ASP A 1029 -27.12 -5.66 -65.23
C ASP A 1029 -26.15 -6.66 -65.89
N ARG A 1030 -26.31 -7.97 -65.64
CA ARG A 1030 -25.44 -9.02 -66.20
C ARG A 1030 -26.23 -10.11 -66.90
N SER A 1031 -25.64 -10.67 -67.95
CA SER A 1031 -26.14 -11.88 -68.60
C SER A 1031 -25.93 -13.08 -67.66
N PHE A 1032 -26.91 -13.97 -67.55
CA PHE A 1032 -26.81 -15.16 -66.71
C PHE A 1032 -27.64 -16.31 -67.26
N SER A 1033 -27.36 -17.53 -66.78
CA SER A 1033 -28.18 -18.71 -67.04
C SER A 1033 -28.34 -19.50 -65.75
N ILE A 1034 -29.55 -19.96 -65.48
CA ILE A 1034 -29.90 -20.78 -64.31
C ILE A 1034 -30.55 -22.06 -64.83
N CYS A 1035 -29.98 -23.21 -64.50
CA CYS A 1035 -30.52 -24.52 -64.85
C CYS A 1035 -30.64 -25.44 -63.64
N PHE A 1036 -31.71 -26.21 -63.58
CA PHE A 1036 -31.95 -27.16 -62.49
C PHE A 1036 -32.92 -28.26 -62.94
N TRP A 1037 -32.88 -29.39 -62.24
CA TRP A 1037 -33.92 -30.40 -62.30
C TRP A 1037 -34.96 -30.14 -61.22
N ALA A 1038 -36.23 -30.16 -61.58
CA ALA A 1038 -37.33 -30.01 -60.63
C ALA A 1038 -38.42 -31.04 -60.91
N ARG A 1039 -38.96 -31.62 -59.84
CA ARG A 1039 -40.25 -32.31 -59.81
C ARG A 1039 -41.16 -31.54 -58.88
N ARG A 1040 -42.39 -31.28 -59.30
CA ARG A 1040 -43.42 -30.68 -58.45
C ARG A 1040 -44.20 -31.78 -57.77
N ASP A 1041 -44.58 -31.63 -56.52
CA ASP A 1041 -45.46 -32.60 -55.86
C ASP A 1041 -46.93 -32.13 -55.78
N CYS A 1042 -47.22 -30.90 -56.24
CA CYS A 1042 -48.58 -30.36 -56.36
C CYS A 1042 -48.73 -29.34 -57.50
N THR A 1043 -49.98 -29.07 -57.90
CA THR A 1043 -50.39 -28.07 -58.91
C THR A 1043 -51.25 -26.97 -58.28
N GLY A 1044 -51.41 -25.83 -58.97
CA GLY A 1044 -52.32 -24.77 -58.53
C GLY A 1044 -51.80 -23.82 -57.44
N LEU A 1045 -50.50 -23.88 -57.11
CA LEU A 1045 -49.83 -22.99 -56.14
C LEU A 1045 -48.62 -22.28 -56.78
N ASN A 1046 -48.23 -21.12 -56.22
CA ASN A 1046 -46.96 -20.49 -56.60
C ASN A 1046 -45.82 -21.29 -55.97
N ASN A 1047 -45.06 -22.01 -56.78
CA ASN A 1047 -43.92 -22.83 -56.35
C ASN A 1047 -42.64 -22.29 -57.01
N TYR A 1048 -42.02 -21.29 -56.38
CA TYR A 1048 -40.78 -20.70 -56.87
C TYR A 1048 -39.58 -21.52 -56.39
N VAL A 1049 -38.65 -21.78 -57.31
CA VAL A 1049 -37.43 -22.55 -57.06
C VAL A 1049 -36.24 -21.63 -56.78
N CYS A 1050 -36.24 -20.42 -57.33
CA CYS A 1050 -35.21 -19.41 -57.09
C CYS A 1050 -35.85 -18.03 -56.88
N GLY A 1051 -35.35 -17.29 -55.88
CA GLY A 1051 -35.76 -15.93 -55.56
C GLY A 1051 -34.56 -15.04 -55.16
N VAL A 1052 -34.42 -13.85 -55.75
CA VAL A 1052 -33.40 -12.86 -55.39
C VAL A 1052 -34.00 -11.46 -55.43
N GLY A 1053 -33.79 -10.62 -54.41
CA GLY A 1053 -34.25 -9.22 -54.36
C GLY A 1053 -35.49 -8.96 -53.50
N THR A 1054 -35.97 -7.71 -53.48
CA THR A 1054 -37.14 -7.29 -52.67
C THR A 1054 -38.40 -7.21 -53.51
N ASN A 1055 -39.46 -7.89 -53.06
CA ASN A 1055 -40.75 -8.05 -53.75
C ASN A 1055 -41.65 -6.80 -53.69
N SER A 1056 -41.07 -5.61 -53.72
CA SER A 1056 -41.79 -4.34 -53.58
C SER A 1056 -41.93 -3.57 -54.89
N ASP A 1057 -40.98 -3.70 -55.83
CA ASP A 1057 -40.86 -2.80 -56.99
C ASP A 1057 -40.49 -3.52 -58.30
N VAL A 1058 -40.97 -2.98 -59.43
CA VAL A 1058 -40.81 -3.58 -60.77
C VAL A 1058 -39.31 -3.70 -61.14
N ASN A 1059 -38.89 -4.86 -61.64
CA ASN A 1059 -37.49 -5.20 -62.01
C ASN A 1059 -36.50 -5.37 -60.86
N GLN A 1060 -36.93 -5.33 -59.60
CA GLN A 1060 -36.03 -5.43 -58.44
C GLN A 1060 -35.99 -6.82 -57.79
N ALA A 1061 -36.75 -7.78 -58.30
CA ALA A 1061 -36.73 -9.16 -57.82
C ALA A 1061 -36.79 -10.17 -58.97
N LEU A 1062 -35.92 -11.17 -58.90
CA LEU A 1062 -35.89 -12.33 -59.79
C LEU A 1062 -36.66 -13.48 -59.16
N HIS A 1063 -37.71 -13.99 -59.81
CA HIS A 1063 -38.40 -15.22 -59.43
C HIS A 1063 -38.44 -16.22 -60.59
N ILE A 1064 -38.00 -17.45 -60.33
CA ILE A 1064 -38.06 -18.56 -61.31
C ILE A 1064 -38.81 -19.72 -60.68
N GLY A 1065 -39.83 -20.23 -61.38
CA GLY A 1065 -40.59 -21.40 -60.95
C GLY A 1065 -42.01 -21.40 -61.49
N PHE A 1066 -42.94 -22.04 -60.78
CA PHE A 1066 -44.31 -22.23 -61.24
C PHE A 1066 -45.26 -21.24 -60.58
N ARG A 1067 -46.22 -20.73 -61.35
CA ARG A 1067 -47.34 -19.95 -60.82
C ARG A 1067 -48.49 -20.85 -60.38
N ASN A 1068 -49.43 -20.28 -59.63
CA ASN A 1068 -50.68 -20.91 -59.23
C ASN A 1068 -51.61 -21.30 -60.40
N THR A 1069 -51.28 -20.93 -61.63
CA THR A 1069 -51.93 -21.36 -62.86
C THR A 1069 -51.18 -22.48 -63.59
N ASP A 1070 -50.13 -23.04 -62.98
CA ASP A 1070 -49.24 -24.08 -63.52
C ASP A 1070 -48.42 -23.67 -64.75
N VAL A 1071 -48.35 -22.38 -65.08
CA VAL A 1071 -47.36 -21.88 -66.04
C VAL A 1071 -46.01 -21.72 -65.35
N PHE A 1072 -44.92 -21.97 -66.07
CA PHE A 1072 -43.57 -21.70 -65.59
C PHE A 1072 -43.20 -20.26 -65.91
N THR A 1073 -42.51 -19.59 -64.98
CA THR A 1073 -42.16 -18.18 -65.09
C THR A 1073 -40.67 -17.93 -64.90
N PHE A 1074 -40.16 -16.98 -65.68
CA PHE A 1074 -38.89 -16.31 -65.48
C PHE A 1074 -39.17 -14.81 -65.33
N ALA A 1075 -39.32 -14.37 -64.08
CA ALA A 1075 -39.92 -13.09 -63.71
C ALA A 1075 -38.90 -12.11 -63.13
N PHE A 1076 -38.99 -10.84 -63.53
CA PHE A 1076 -38.27 -9.72 -62.91
C PHE A 1076 -39.27 -8.82 -62.15
N TRP A 1077 -40.22 -9.40 -61.41
CA TRP A 1077 -41.31 -8.71 -60.70
C TRP A 1077 -42.11 -7.72 -61.56
N ALA A 1078 -43.30 -8.13 -62.01
CA ALA A 1078 -44.19 -7.36 -62.89
C ALA A 1078 -43.63 -7.05 -64.30
N ASN A 1079 -42.44 -7.54 -64.62
CA ASN A 1079 -41.88 -7.65 -65.96
C ASN A 1079 -41.49 -9.12 -66.16
N ASP A 1080 -42.47 -9.94 -66.55
CA ASP A 1080 -42.34 -11.38 -66.42
C ASP A 1080 -42.39 -12.07 -67.79
N LEU A 1081 -41.68 -13.20 -67.92
CA LEU A 1081 -41.82 -14.12 -69.03
C LEU A 1081 -42.49 -15.39 -68.51
N ASP A 1082 -43.76 -15.58 -68.86
CA ASP A 1082 -44.49 -16.80 -68.57
C ASP A 1082 -44.53 -17.70 -69.81
N THR A 1083 -44.51 -19.02 -69.59
CA THR A 1083 -44.73 -19.98 -70.67
C THR A 1083 -46.15 -19.89 -71.22
N PRO A 1084 -46.36 -20.08 -72.54
CA PRO A 1084 -47.69 -20.00 -73.15
C PRO A 1084 -48.59 -21.21 -72.82
N GLY A 1085 -48.01 -22.32 -72.37
CA GLY A 1085 -48.70 -23.52 -71.91
C GLY A 1085 -48.50 -23.77 -70.41
N THR A 1086 -49.34 -24.64 -69.84
CA THR A 1086 -49.23 -25.11 -68.46
C THR A 1086 -48.40 -26.40 -68.39
N TYR A 1087 -47.75 -26.60 -67.25
CA TYR A 1087 -46.89 -27.75 -66.95
C TYR A 1087 -47.36 -28.40 -65.63
N PRO A 1088 -48.47 -29.16 -65.67
CA PRO A 1088 -49.08 -29.75 -64.47
C PRO A 1088 -48.47 -31.12 -64.08
N ASP A 1089 -47.38 -31.55 -64.71
CA ASP A 1089 -46.76 -32.85 -64.38
C ASP A 1089 -46.14 -32.80 -62.98
N THR A 1090 -46.66 -33.63 -62.08
CA THR A 1090 -46.20 -33.74 -60.69
C THR A 1090 -45.42 -35.02 -60.40
N ASN A 1091 -45.24 -35.89 -61.40
CA ASN A 1091 -44.73 -37.24 -61.16
C ASN A 1091 -43.34 -37.46 -61.76
N ASN A 1092 -42.90 -36.58 -62.65
CA ASN A 1092 -41.62 -36.70 -63.34
C ASN A 1092 -40.66 -35.55 -63.03
N TRP A 1093 -39.37 -35.86 -63.03
CA TRP A 1093 -38.32 -34.87 -63.00
C TRP A 1093 -38.15 -34.24 -64.39
N HIS A 1094 -38.08 -32.92 -64.43
CA HIS A 1094 -37.86 -32.16 -65.66
C HIS A 1094 -36.69 -31.20 -65.51
N HIS A 1095 -35.92 -31.07 -66.58
CA HIS A 1095 -34.81 -30.13 -66.66
C HIS A 1095 -35.31 -28.78 -67.16
N TRP A 1096 -35.12 -27.75 -66.34
CA TRP A 1096 -35.45 -26.38 -66.67
C TRP A 1096 -34.18 -25.56 -66.84
N ALA A 1097 -34.13 -24.71 -67.86
CA ALA A 1097 -33.07 -23.72 -68.01
C ALA A 1097 -33.65 -22.36 -68.40
N CYS A 1098 -33.24 -21.32 -67.67
CA CYS A 1098 -33.59 -19.93 -67.94
C CYS A 1098 -32.32 -19.16 -68.29
N THR A 1099 -32.31 -18.50 -69.45
CA THR A 1099 -31.14 -17.73 -69.91
C THR A 1099 -31.52 -16.28 -70.14
N TYR A 1100 -30.70 -15.35 -69.68
CA TYR A 1100 -30.85 -13.92 -69.87
C TYR A 1100 -29.57 -13.29 -70.40
N ASP A 1101 -29.72 -12.45 -71.41
CA ASP A 1101 -28.63 -11.64 -71.97
C ASP A 1101 -28.90 -10.16 -71.64
N ALA A 1102 -28.03 -9.51 -70.85
CA ALA A 1102 -28.25 -8.16 -70.36
C ALA A 1102 -28.01 -7.06 -71.43
N ASP A 1103 -27.24 -7.36 -72.48
CA ASP A 1103 -26.99 -6.40 -73.56
C ASP A 1103 -28.22 -6.30 -74.48
N THR A 1104 -28.83 -7.44 -74.77
CA THR A 1104 -30.00 -7.55 -75.67
C THR A 1104 -31.33 -7.56 -74.92
N ARG A 1105 -31.31 -7.82 -73.61
CA ARG A 1105 -32.47 -8.09 -72.73
C ARG A 1105 -33.25 -9.34 -73.08
N ASP A 1106 -32.69 -10.23 -73.90
CA ASP A 1106 -33.36 -11.44 -74.34
C ASP A 1106 -33.45 -12.45 -73.19
N ARG A 1107 -34.66 -12.91 -72.87
CA ARG A 1107 -34.95 -13.95 -71.88
C ARG A 1107 -35.52 -15.17 -72.58
N ARG A 1108 -35.06 -16.35 -72.18
CA ARG A 1108 -35.53 -17.63 -72.72
C ARG A 1108 -35.75 -18.64 -71.63
N ILE A 1109 -36.78 -19.48 -71.80
CA ILE A 1109 -37.10 -20.62 -70.94
C ILE A 1109 -37.03 -21.87 -71.80
N TYR A 1110 -36.27 -22.86 -71.32
CA TYR A 1110 -36.12 -24.18 -71.90
C TYR A 1110 -36.67 -25.24 -70.95
N TYR A 1111 -37.38 -26.20 -71.51
CA TYR A 1111 -37.96 -27.37 -70.83
C TYR A 1111 -37.46 -28.63 -71.51
N ASP A 1112 -36.78 -29.50 -70.76
CA ASP A 1112 -36.12 -30.71 -71.26
C ASP A 1112 -35.28 -30.45 -72.53
N GLY A 1113 -34.56 -29.33 -72.51
CA GLY A 1113 -33.69 -28.87 -73.61
C GLY A 1113 -34.41 -28.19 -74.78
N SER A 1114 -35.74 -28.14 -74.79
CA SER A 1114 -36.54 -27.47 -75.83
C SER A 1114 -36.91 -26.04 -75.43
N LEU A 1115 -36.74 -25.07 -76.33
CA LEU A 1115 -37.17 -23.68 -76.09
C LEU A 1115 -38.69 -23.60 -76.04
N VAL A 1116 -39.25 -23.11 -74.93
CA VAL A 1116 -40.70 -23.06 -74.71
C VAL A 1116 -41.27 -21.66 -74.51
N ALA A 1117 -40.45 -20.68 -74.14
CA ALA A 1117 -40.85 -19.28 -74.08
C ALA A 1117 -39.66 -18.34 -74.28
N GLN A 1118 -39.91 -17.17 -74.88
CA GLN A 1118 -38.90 -16.14 -75.11
C GLN A 1118 -39.53 -14.74 -75.16
N ASN A 1119 -38.87 -13.74 -74.59
CA ASN A 1119 -39.20 -12.33 -74.82
C ASN A 1119 -37.95 -11.43 -74.66
N VAL A 1120 -38.12 -10.16 -75.01
CA VAL A 1120 -37.17 -9.11 -74.65
C VAL A 1120 -37.73 -8.36 -73.44
N ALA A 1121 -36.99 -8.33 -72.32
CA ALA A 1121 -37.41 -7.63 -71.11
C ALA A 1121 -37.49 -6.11 -71.35
N SER A 1122 -38.45 -5.43 -70.70
CA SER A 1122 -38.64 -3.98 -70.88
C SER A 1122 -37.47 -3.16 -70.33
N THR A 1123 -36.80 -3.64 -69.29
CA THR A 1123 -35.54 -3.12 -68.73
C THR A 1123 -34.71 -4.26 -68.15
N ASN A 1124 -33.47 -3.99 -67.73
CA ASN A 1124 -32.62 -4.96 -67.04
C ASN A 1124 -33.12 -5.27 -65.62
N LEU A 1125 -32.70 -6.42 -65.09
CA LEU A 1125 -32.80 -6.76 -63.67
C LEU A 1125 -31.94 -5.77 -62.87
N ALA A 1126 -32.57 -5.01 -61.99
CA ALA A 1126 -32.02 -3.80 -61.35
C ALA A 1126 -31.34 -4.05 -60.00
#